data_AF-A0AA87DY42-F1
#
_entry.id   AF-A0AA87DY42-F1
#
_cell.length_a   1.000
_cell.length_b   1.000
_cell.length_c   1.000
_cell.angle_alpha   90.00
_cell.angle_beta   90.00
_cell.angle_gamma   90.00
#
_symmetry.space_group_name_H-M   'P 1'
#
loop_
_entity.id
_entity.type
_entity.pdbx_description
1 polymer ?
#
loop_
_entity_poly.entity_id
_entity_poly.type
_entity_poly.pdbx_seq_one_letter_code
_entity_poly.pdbx_strand_id
1 'polypeptide(L)'
;MGFVGKFFDSLFKYLFGSFSYILYIIIVATPIYYIMNKKIKTPVIVVTLLVLIDFLFQLILVGNAESTYIRFTEIYNGKVLTYGGGLISYYPVKFLIYLLSYYGSLLVVISAFITSVFLYFNINHRTLVLRLKHQIVDAFDKSEYVDEEYDEYLEFDDEIIDDYNYVDTKKENSNEQRYNNIKDKDLVVDIREFKEEPEEELVQRVTRKQAKTKEVKSVDVVEESLNEEVSEESYDNYQLPPITLLNSPVKKQTITKGDVVEKSKILQSTFNNFGIEVKIVKAIVGPSITQFQILPTPGTKVSKIVNLSNDIALNLAAKDVRIEAPIPGKSLIGIEIPNTVNELVTMKEVFVNDEDNSPLSVALGKDVSGESIFTRIDKTPHLLIAGSTGSGKSVCVNTIITSILLKNKPDKVKLIMIDPKMVELSIYDGIPHLLTSVVTDPIKAADVLHKVVLEMENRYREFARARVRNMEGYNKIAAKDPDYKELPYIVVIIDELADLMMVSSKEVEESIARIAQKARAAGIHMIIATQRPSVDVITGVIKTNIPSRIAFAVSSSIDSRTILDKSGAETLLGKGDMLYLSADSSKPVRIQGAFLSDEEVEKVVDYVKSQSEAQYDPNMTPSEVSSQGGSSSADDVDPLYKEVLLFIAKTQKASASLLQRRFKIGYNRAARIIDMLEEDGYIGPVDGSKSRKVFLEKEFAEDYE
;
A
#
# COMPACT_ATOMS: atom_id res chain seq x y z
N MET A 1 1.71 -14.19 67.59
CA MET A 1 0.88 -13.37 66.66
C MET A 1 -0.25 -12.71 67.45
N GLY A 2 -0.37 -11.38 67.42
CA GLY A 2 -1.55 -10.67 67.92
C GLY A 2 -2.79 -10.91 67.05
N PHE A 3 -3.95 -10.36 67.41
CA PHE A 3 -5.22 -10.56 66.69
C PHE A 3 -5.10 -10.27 65.18
N VAL A 4 -4.52 -9.11 64.83
CA VAL A 4 -4.30 -8.69 63.44
C VAL A 4 -3.37 -9.65 62.70
N GLY A 5 -2.27 -10.06 63.32
CA GLY A 5 -1.31 -11.00 62.72
C GLY A 5 -1.92 -12.39 62.50
N LYS A 6 -2.71 -12.90 63.45
CA LYS A 6 -3.43 -14.18 63.30
C LYS A 6 -4.46 -14.12 62.17
N PHE A 7 -5.17 -13.00 62.05
CA PHE A 7 -6.14 -12.80 60.98
C PHE A 7 -5.46 -12.79 59.60
N PHE A 8 -4.41 -11.99 59.40
CA PHE A 8 -3.70 -11.95 58.12
C PHE A 8 -3.00 -13.27 57.80
N ASP A 9 -2.37 -13.94 58.77
CA ASP A 9 -1.76 -15.25 58.53
C ASP A 9 -2.80 -16.29 58.09
N SER A 10 -3.97 -16.31 58.73
CA SER A 10 -5.07 -17.18 58.35
C SER A 10 -5.64 -16.81 56.97
N LEU A 11 -5.70 -15.52 56.64
CA LEU A 11 -6.19 -15.03 55.35
C LEU A 11 -5.23 -15.40 54.21
N PHE A 12 -3.92 -15.20 54.39
CA PHE A 12 -2.92 -15.58 53.38
C PHE A 12 -2.87 -17.09 53.18
N LYS A 13 -2.95 -17.89 54.25
CA LYS A 13 -3.05 -19.35 54.16
C LYS A 13 -4.35 -19.83 53.53
N TYR A 14 -5.44 -19.07 53.69
CA TYR A 14 -6.70 -19.40 53.02
C TYR A 14 -6.66 -19.08 51.52
N LEU A 15 -6.05 -17.96 51.14
CA LEU A 15 -5.96 -17.52 49.74
C LEU A 15 -4.92 -18.30 48.92
N PHE A 16 -3.72 -18.51 49.48
CA PHE A 16 -2.55 -19.06 48.79
C PHE A 16 -2.04 -20.38 49.41
N GLY A 17 -2.66 -20.86 50.50
CA GLY A 17 -2.24 -22.12 51.10
C GLY A 17 -0.80 -22.09 51.61
N SER A 18 -0.03 -23.14 51.32
CA SER A 18 1.40 -23.21 51.66
C SER A 18 2.26 -22.22 50.87
N PHE A 19 1.80 -21.69 49.73
CA PHE A 19 2.51 -20.65 48.99
C PHE A 19 2.59 -19.33 49.79
N SER A 20 1.74 -19.14 50.81
CA SER A 20 1.79 -18.00 51.72
C SER A 20 3.17 -17.79 52.35
N TYR A 21 3.93 -18.85 52.64
CA TYR A 21 5.28 -18.75 53.20
C TYR A 21 6.28 -18.08 52.23
N ILE A 22 6.19 -18.39 50.93
CA ILE A 22 7.01 -17.74 49.89
C ILE A 22 6.59 -16.27 49.75
N LEU A 23 5.29 -16.00 49.81
CA LEU A 23 4.74 -14.66 49.71
C LEU A 23 5.20 -13.75 50.87
N TYR A 24 5.38 -14.31 52.08
CA TYR A 24 5.98 -13.56 53.20
C TYR A 24 7.43 -13.14 52.90
N ILE A 25 8.23 -14.01 52.30
CA ILE A 25 9.61 -13.69 51.89
C ILE A 25 9.60 -12.59 50.83
N ILE A 26 8.69 -12.66 49.86
CA ILE A 26 8.55 -11.66 48.79
C ILE A 26 8.12 -10.30 49.36
N ILE A 27 7.17 -10.26 50.29
CA ILE A 27 6.72 -9.01 50.94
C ILE A 27 7.88 -8.34 51.68
N VAL A 28 8.81 -9.10 52.28
CA VAL A 28 10.00 -8.55 52.94
C VAL A 28 11.08 -8.14 51.93
N ALA A 29 11.27 -8.92 50.87
CA ALA A 29 12.29 -8.66 49.85
C ALA A 29 11.95 -7.46 48.94
N THR A 30 10.67 -7.20 48.68
CA THR A 30 10.21 -6.17 47.73
C THR A 30 10.59 -4.75 48.17
N PRO A 31 10.38 -4.33 49.43
CA PRO A 31 10.86 -3.04 49.94
C PRO A 31 12.38 -2.91 49.87
N ILE A 32 13.13 -3.95 50.22
CA ILE A 32 14.61 -3.97 50.15
C ILE A 32 15.07 -3.75 48.70
N TYR A 33 14.44 -4.44 47.75
CA TYR A 33 14.72 -4.30 46.33
C TYR A 33 14.41 -2.89 45.81
N TYR A 34 13.32 -2.26 46.28
CA TYR A 34 12.95 -0.90 45.89
C TYR A 34 13.91 0.15 46.48
N ILE A 35 14.39 -0.05 47.71
CA ILE A 35 15.42 0.78 48.35
C ILE A 35 16.75 0.71 47.57
N MET A 36 17.06 -0.41 46.92
CA MET A 36 18.24 -0.55 46.06
C MET A 36 18.10 0.13 44.67
N ASN A 37 17.09 0.98 44.48
CA ASN A 37 16.86 1.82 43.29
C ASN A 37 16.73 1.03 41.97
N LYS A 38 16.37 -0.25 42.03
CA LYS A 38 16.09 -1.08 40.85
C LYS A 38 14.58 -1.08 40.56
N LYS A 39 14.18 -0.57 39.38
CA LYS A 39 12.79 -0.65 38.91
C LYS A 39 12.52 -2.01 38.28
N ILE A 40 11.46 -2.70 38.71
CA ILE A 40 10.96 -3.90 38.04
C ILE A 40 10.38 -3.49 36.69
N LYS A 41 11.00 -3.91 35.58
CA LYS A 41 10.61 -3.49 34.22
C LYS A 41 9.25 -4.05 33.78
N THR A 42 8.77 -5.14 34.39
CA THR A 42 7.55 -5.86 33.97
C THR A 42 6.78 -6.47 35.16
N PRO A 43 6.10 -5.67 36.00
CA PRO A 43 5.42 -6.16 37.21
C PRO A 43 4.30 -7.16 36.91
N VAL A 44 3.61 -7.01 35.77
CA VAL A 44 2.53 -7.92 35.35
C VAL A 44 3.04 -9.34 35.11
N ILE A 45 4.16 -9.49 34.37
CA ILE A 45 4.76 -10.79 34.07
C ILE A 45 5.22 -11.50 35.36
N VAL A 46 5.76 -10.74 36.32
CA VAL A 46 6.18 -11.28 37.62
C VAL A 46 4.98 -11.80 38.41
N VAL A 47 3.85 -11.06 38.43
CA VAL A 47 2.62 -11.51 39.10
C VAL A 47 2.06 -12.76 38.42
N THR A 48 2.01 -12.80 37.08
CA THR A 48 1.57 -13.98 36.32
C THR A 48 2.42 -15.21 36.64
N LEU A 49 3.74 -15.04 36.74
CA LEU A 49 4.67 -16.12 37.05
C LEU A 49 4.47 -16.66 38.48
N LEU A 50 4.21 -15.79 39.47
CA LEU A 50 3.90 -16.21 40.84
C LEU A 50 2.59 -17.00 40.93
N VAL A 51 1.56 -16.59 40.18
CA VAL A 51 0.27 -17.32 40.12
C VAL A 51 0.46 -18.70 39.47
N LEU A 52 1.26 -18.80 38.40
CA LEU A 52 1.56 -20.08 37.76
C LEU A 52 2.35 -21.03 38.67
N ILE A 53 3.25 -20.50 39.51
CA ILE A 53 3.94 -21.30 40.54
C ILE A 53 2.94 -21.84 41.57
N ASP A 54 2.00 -21.01 42.03
CA ASP A 54 0.94 -21.44 42.96
C ASP A 54 0.06 -22.56 42.35
N PHE A 55 -0.24 -22.47 41.04
CA PHE A 55 -0.99 -23.51 40.31
C PHE A 55 -0.20 -24.82 40.19
N LEU A 56 1.12 -24.74 39.90
CA LEU A 56 2.00 -25.92 39.91
C LEU A 56 2.05 -26.58 41.29
N PHE A 57 2.10 -25.78 42.35
CA PHE A 57 2.11 -26.29 43.71
C PHE A 57 0.82 -27.04 44.05
N GLN A 58 -0.33 -26.49 43.65
CA GLN A 58 -1.62 -27.17 43.81
C GLN A 58 -1.71 -28.46 42.98
N LEU A 59 -1.18 -28.50 41.76
CA LEU A 59 -1.12 -29.72 40.94
C LEU A 59 -0.23 -30.80 41.58
N ILE A 60 0.93 -30.44 42.14
CA ILE A 60 1.79 -31.39 42.84
C ILE A 60 1.06 -31.99 44.05
N LEU A 61 0.29 -31.18 44.78
CA LEU A 61 -0.46 -31.64 45.94
C LEU A 61 -1.63 -32.56 45.58
N VAL A 62 -2.40 -32.23 44.53
CA VAL A 62 -3.50 -33.08 44.05
C VAL A 62 -2.98 -34.43 43.54
N GLY A 63 -1.78 -34.48 42.98
CA GLY A 63 -1.15 -35.74 42.56
C GLY A 63 -0.75 -36.66 43.74
N ASN A 64 -0.56 -36.10 44.93
CA ASN A 64 -0.09 -36.82 46.12
C ASN A 64 -1.19 -37.16 47.15
N ALA A 65 -2.36 -36.49 47.11
CA ALA A 65 -3.49 -36.76 48.01
C ALA A 65 -4.83 -36.21 47.47
N GLU A 66 -5.97 -36.81 47.87
CA GLU A 66 -7.30 -36.21 47.66
C GLU A 66 -7.42 -34.90 48.46
N SER A 67 -7.12 -33.77 47.82
CA SER A 67 -7.19 -32.47 48.48
C SER A 67 -8.65 -32.06 48.71
N THR A 68 -9.13 -32.19 49.95
CA THR A 68 -10.40 -31.63 50.40
C THR A 68 -10.27 -30.11 50.58
N TYR A 69 -11.33 -29.38 50.23
CA TYR A 69 -11.38 -27.93 50.40
C TYR A 69 -11.34 -27.56 51.89
N ILE A 70 -10.38 -26.71 52.28
CA ILE A 70 -10.17 -26.32 53.68
C ILE A 70 -10.95 -25.04 53.97
N ARG A 71 -11.80 -25.03 55.01
CA ARG A 71 -12.57 -23.85 55.39
C ARG A 71 -11.72 -22.85 56.18
N PHE A 72 -11.95 -21.55 55.98
CA PHE A 72 -11.27 -20.48 56.71
C PHE A 72 -11.35 -20.64 58.24
N THR A 73 -12.48 -21.11 58.76
CA THR A 73 -12.70 -21.35 60.20
C THR A 73 -11.80 -22.45 60.76
N GLU A 74 -11.41 -23.44 59.96
CA GLU A 74 -10.51 -24.53 60.36
C GLU A 74 -9.06 -24.05 60.40
N ILE A 75 -8.68 -23.16 59.46
CA ILE A 75 -7.37 -22.50 59.40
C ILE A 75 -7.20 -21.54 60.59
N TYR A 76 -8.19 -20.69 60.85
CA TYR A 76 -8.14 -19.69 61.93
C TYR A 76 -8.04 -20.32 63.32
N ASN A 77 -8.65 -21.48 63.51
CA ASN A 77 -8.60 -22.24 64.76
C ASN A 77 -7.40 -23.21 64.85
N GLY A 78 -6.50 -23.22 63.86
CA GLY A 78 -5.26 -24.02 63.88
C GLY A 78 -5.46 -25.53 63.76
N LYS A 79 -6.56 -26.00 63.17
CA LYS A 79 -6.92 -27.43 63.09
C LYS A 79 -6.44 -28.13 61.81
N VAL A 80 -5.55 -27.49 61.06
CA VAL A 80 -5.12 -27.93 59.71
C VAL A 80 -3.63 -28.26 59.75
N LEU A 81 -3.25 -29.49 59.37
CA LEU A 81 -1.85 -29.91 59.32
C LEU A 81 -1.15 -29.50 58.01
N THR A 82 -1.85 -29.53 56.87
CA THR A 82 -1.30 -29.20 55.56
C THR A 82 -2.20 -28.18 54.85
N TYR A 83 -1.63 -27.01 54.54
CA TYR A 83 -2.32 -25.98 53.78
C TYR A 83 -2.06 -26.28 52.30
N GLY A 84 -3.11 -26.49 51.49
CA GLY A 84 -2.97 -26.80 50.06
C GLY A 84 -2.39 -25.64 49.24
N GLY A 85 -2.87 -25.40 48.01
CA GLY A 85 -2.59 -24.20 47.21
C GLY A 85 -3.55 -23.03 47.48
N GLY A 86 -4.44 -23.15 48.47
CA GLY A 86 -5.41 -22.10 48.81
C GLY A 86 -6.47 -21.88 47.74
N LEU A 87 -7.36 -20.91 47.98
CA LEU A 87 -8.49 -20.61 47.10
C LEU A 87 -8.09 -20.26 45.67
N ILE A 88 -7.02 -19.48 45.50
CA ILE A 88 -6.65 -18.87 44.22
C ILE A 88 -6.22 -19.93 43.22
N SER A 89 -5.55 -21.00 43.67
CA SER A 89 -5.20 -22.13 42.80
C SER A 89 -6.23 -23.27 42.84
N TYR A 90 -6.92 -23.51 43.95
CA TYR A 90 -7.80 -24.68 44.10
C TYR A 90 -8.90 -24.76 43.02
N TYR A 91 -9.72 -23.71 42.86
CA TYR A 91 -10.82 -23.74 41.90
C TYR A 91 -10.35 -23.75 40.44
N PRO A 92 -9.42 -22.88 40.01
CA PRO A 92 -8.93 -22.90 38.64
C PRO A 92 -8.25 -24.21 38.27
N VAL A 93 -7.40 -24.77 39.16
CA VAL A 93 -6.72 -26.04 38.89
C VAL A 93 -7.73 -27.19 38.83
N LYS A 94 -8.72 -27.24 39.74
CA LYS A 94 -9.76 -28.28 39.69
C LYS A 94 -10.60 -28.20 38.41
N PHE A 95 -10.91 -26.99 37.95
CA PHE A 95 -11.58 -26.77 36.67
C PHE A 95 -10.71 -27.23 35.49
N LEU A 96 -9.40 -26.96 35.54
CA LEU A 96 -8.46 -27.38 34.52
C LEU A 96 -8.31 -28.92 34.47
N ILE A 97 -8.27 -29.58 35.63
CA ILE A 97 -8.27 -31.05 35.74
C ILE A 97 -9.57 -31.65 35.19
N TYR A 98 -10.71 -31.00 35.47
CA TYR A 98 -12.00 -31.44 34.92
C TYR A 98 -12.02 -31.40 33.38
N LEU A 99 -11.39 -30.39 32.77
CA LEU A 99 -11.35 -30.24 31.31
C LEU A 99 -10.28 -31.12 30.64
N LEU A 100 -9.09 -31.23 31.23
CA LEU A 100 -7.88 -31.71 30.55
C LEU A 100 -7.25 -32.94 31.21
N SER A 101 -7.86 -33.49 32.27
CA SER A 101 -7.24 -34.45 33.19
C SER A 101 -6.03 -33.88 33.94
N TYR A 102 -5.52 -34.64 34.92
CA TYR A 102 -4.36 -34.25 35.72
C TYR A 102 -3.12 -33.95 34.85
N TYR A 103 -2.75 -34.89 33.98
CA TYR A 103 -1.55 -34.77 33.15
C TYR A 103 -1.67 -33.67 32.09
N GLY A 104 -2.85 -33.49 31.49
CA GLY A 104 -3.08 -32.38 30.56
C GLY A 104 -3.01 -31.03 31.26
N SER A 105 -3.48 -30.95 32.51
CA SER A 105 -3.37 -29.73 33.30
C SER A 105 -1.93 -29.36 33.63
N LEU A 106 -1.12 -30.35 34.00
CA LEU A 106 0.30 -30.17 34.26
C LEU A 106 1.04 -29.63 33.04
N LEU A 107 0.78 -30.18 31.86
CA LEU A 107 1.41 -29.75 30.60
C LEU A 107 1.07 -28.29 30.29
N VAL A 108 -0.21 -27.91 30.39
CA VAL A 108 -0.66 -26.53 30.11
C VAL A 108 -0.02 -25.52 31.05
N VAL A 109 0.00 -25.80 32.36
CA VAL A 109 0.58 -24.86 33.34
C VAL A 109 2.10 -24.75 33.18
N ILE A 110 2.80 -25.85 32.91
CA ILE A 110 4.26 -25.82 32.64
C ILE A 110 4.56 -25.02 31.36
N SER A 111 3.79 -25.22 30.29
CA SER A 111 3.94 -24.46 29.04
C SER A 111 3.70 -22.97 29.25
N ALA A 112 2.64 -22.60 29.99
CA ALA A 112 2.36 -21.22 30.36
C ALA A 112 3.47 -20.60 31.23
N PHE A 113 4.08 -21.39 32.11
CA PHE A 113 5.20 -20.95 32.95
C PHE A 113 6.45 -20.69 32.09
N ILE A 114 6.82 -21.62 31.22
CA ILE A 114 7.98 -21.51 30.33
C ILE A 114 7.83 -20.30 29.39
N THR A 115 6.67 -20.13 28.77
CA THR A 115 6.38 -18.98 27.91
C THR A 115 6.46 -17.65 28.67
N SER A 116 5.96 -17.60 29.90
CA SER A 116 6.08 -16.41 30.77
C SER A 116 7.54 -16.09 31.13
N VAL A 117 8.37 -17.11 31.38
CA VAL A 117 9.82 -16.95 31.60
C VAL A 117 10.51 -16.40 30.34
N PHE A 118 10.20 -16.91 29.17
CA PHE A 118 10.75 -16.41 27.91
C PHE A 118 10.38 -14.94 27.64
N LEU A 119 9.11 -14.58 27.89
CA LEU A 119 8.66 -13.20 27.79
C LEU A 119 9.37 -12.28 28.80
N TYR A 120 9.67 -12.78 30.00
CA TYR A 120 10.40 -12.00 31.01
C TYR A 120 11.84 -11.70 30.57
N PHE A 121 12.54 -12.67 29.99
CA PHE A 121 13.94 -12.50 29.57
C PHE A 121 14.12 -11.89 28.18
N ASN A 122 13.05 -11.74 27.38
CA ASN A 122 13.08 -11.21 26.02
C ASN A 122 14.17 -11.89 25.13
N ILE A 123 14.38 -13.20 25.33
CA ILE A 123 15.42 -13.95 24.63
C ILE A 123 14.89 -14.36 23.25
N ASN A 124 15.65 -14.00 22.21
CA ASN A 124 15.36 -14.36 20.83
C ASN A 124 15.45 -15.89 20.66
N HIS A 125 14.36 -16.52 20.21
CA HIS A 125 14.21 -17.97 20.09
C HIS A 125 15.36 -18.63 19.31
N ARG A 126 15.86 -17.95 18.27
CA ARG A 126 16.99 -18.42 17.44
C ARG A 126 18.30 -18.53 18.22
N THR A 127 18.58 -17.60 19.14
CA THR A 127 19.82 -17.57 19.92
C THR A 127 19.84 -18.65 21.00
N LEU A 128 18.68 -18.97 21.59
CA LEU A 128 18.58 -20.03 22.60
C LEU A 128 18.69 -21.43 21.98
N VAL A 129 18.03 -21.66 20.84
CA VAL A 129 18.14 -22.94 20.09
C VAL A 129 19.57 -23.18 19.63
N LEU A 130 20.28 -22.14 19.19
CA LEU A 130 21.70 -22.25 18.82
C LEU A 130 22.60 -22.55 20.03
N ARG A 131 22.35 -21.97 21.21
CA ARG A 131 23.08 -22.31 22.44
C ARG A 131 22.79 -23.73 22.94
N LEU A 132 21.53 -24.17 22.86
CA LEU A 132 21.15 -25.55 23.22
C LEU A 132 21.73 -26.56 22.23
N LYS A 133 21.76 -26.25 20.93
CA LYS A 133 22.44 -27.06 19.92
C LYS A 133 23.93 -27.18 20.23
N HIS A 134 24.61 -26.08 20.55
CA HIS A 134 26.02 -26.13 20.95
C HIS A 134 26.24 -26.97 22.21
N GLN A 135 25.41 -26.79 23.24
CA GLN A 135 25.58 -27.55 24.50
C GLN A 135 25.24 -29.05 24.36
N ILE A 136 24.32 -29.42 23.47
CA ILE A 136 23.98 -30.82 23.19
C ILE A 136 25.07 -31.45 22.31
N VAL A 137 25.58 -30.73 21.30
CA VAL A 137 26.68 -31.20 20.44
C VAL A 137 27.95 -31.39 21.27
N ASP A 138 28.33 -30.43 22.11
CA ASP A 138 29.52 -30.54 22.97
C ASP A 138 29.40 -31.63 24.06
N ALA A 139 28.17 -32.01 24.45
CA ALA A 139 27.94 -33.08 25.41
C ALA A 139 27.96 -34.48 24.79
N PHE A 140 27.72 -34.59 23.47
CA PHE A 140 27.73 -35.85 22.73
C PHE A 140 29.05 -36.10 21.98
N ASP A 141 29.85 -35.07 21.70
CA ASP A 141 31.10 -35.18 20.94
C ASP A 141 32.35 -35.39 21.82
N LYS A 142 32.23 -36.25 22.83
CA LYS A 142 33.38 -36.89 23.49
C LYS A 142 33.57 -38.32 22.96
N SER A 143 33.73 -38.46 21.64
CA SER A 143 34.35 -39.64 21.05
C SER A 143 34.83 -39.34 19.62
N GLU A 144 36.13 -39.09 19.50
CA GLU A 144 37.04 -39.66 18.49
C GLU A 144 36.42 -40.05 17.11
N TYR A 145 36.62 -39.25 16.06
CA TYR A 145 37.64 -39.41 14.99
C TYR A 145 37.34 -38.49 13.80
N VAL A 146 38.43 -38.12 13.12
CA VAL A 146 38.62 -37.17 12.02
C VAL A 146 37.88 -37.58 10.74
N ASP A 147 37.34 -36.60 9.99
CA ASP A 147 37.48 -36.55 8.53
C ASP A 147 37.48 -35.09 8.02
N GLU A 148 38.57 -34.77 7.33
CA GLU A 148 38.89 -33.50 6.68
C GLU A 148 38.11 -33.36 5.37
N GLU A 149 37.10 -32.48 5.29
CA GLU A 149 36.73 -31.80 4.04
C GLU A 149 35.66 -30.73 4.30
N TYR A 150 35.98 -29.56 4.88
CA TYR A 150 35.14 -28.33 4.78
C TYR A 150 35.88 -27.06 5.26
N ASP A 151 37.20 -26.97 5.05
CA ASP A 151 38.02 -25.77 5.35
C ASP A 151 38.45 -25.05 4.06
N GLU A 152 37.47 -24.68 3.25
CA GLU A 152 37.63 -23.62 2.27
C GLU A 152 36.31 -22.84 2.27
N TYR A 153 36.37 -21.50 2.31
CA TYR A 153 35.26 -20.55 2.56
C TYR A 153 34.96 -20.22 4.03
N LEU A 154 35.89 -19.58 4.74
CA LEU A 154 35.59 -18.44 5.66
C LEU A 154 36.84 -17.73 6.24
N GLU A 155 38.05 -17.95 5.72
CA GLU A 155 39.19 -17.04 5.95
C GLU A 155 39.17 -15.88 4.96
N PHE A 156 38.24 -14.95 5.13
CA PHE A 156 38.28 -13.60 4.55
C PHE A 156 37.27 -12.74 5.32
N ASP A 157 37.68 -12.24 6.48
CA ASP A 157 37.28 -10.95 7.07
C ASP A 157 37.69 -10.85 8.54
N ASP A 158 38.96 -11.10 8.85
CA ASP A 158 39.58 -10.53 10.05
C ASP A 158 41.03 -10.17 9.72
N GLU A 159 41.39 -8.92 9.99
CA GLU A 159 42.72 -8.28 9.84
C GLU A 159 43.14 -7.80 8.44
N ILE A 160 42.58 -6.67 7.97
CA ILE A 160 43.24 -5.37 7.61
C ILE A 160 42.05 -4.39 7.42
N ILE A 161 41.79 -3.37 8.25
CA ILE A 161 42.38 -2.03 8.20
C ILE A 161 42.02 -1.36 9.54
N ASP A 162 42.92 -1.47 10.51
CA ASP A 162 43.19 -0.40 11.45
C ASP A 162 44.23 0.51 10.78
N ASP A 163 44.01 1.82 10.92
CA ASP A 163 44.89 2.93 10.53
C ASP A 163 44.87 3.40 9.05
N TYR A 164 43.86 4.24 8.70
CA TYR A 164 44.01 5.52 7.99
C TYR A 164 42.63 6.21 7.89
N ASN A 165 42.18 6.84 8.98
CA ASN A 165 41.70 8.23 8.99
C ASN A 165 41.18 8.60 10.38
N TYR A 166 42.14 9.06 11.16
CA TYR A 166 41.98 10.01 12.24
C TYR A 166 41.22 11.26 11.75
N VAL A 167 39.90 11.22 11.82
CA VAL A 167 39.06 12.42 11.96
C VAL A 167 38.12 12.17 13.13
N ASP A 168 38.53 12.73 14.27
CA ASP A 168 37.77 13.06 15.48
C ASP A 168 36.26 12.73 15.45
N THR A 169 35.90 11.49 15.80
CA THR A 169 34.50 11.09 16.11
C THR A 169 34.28 10.96 17.61
N LYS A 170 34.85 11.88 18.39
CA LYS A 170 34.38 12.16 19.75
C LYS A 170 33.30 13.24 19.74
N LYS A 171 32.23 13.08 18.95
CA LYS A 171 31.02 13.92 19.08
C LYS A 171 29.69 13.17 18.90
N GLU A 172 28.87 13.31 19.94
CA GLU A 172 27.41 13.56 19.88
C GLU A 172 26.43 12.39 19.65
N ASN A 173 26.38 11.44 20.60
CA ASN A 173 25.30 10.43 20.62
C ASN A 173 24.53 10.27 21.95
N SER A 174 24.51 11.26 22.85
CA SER A 174 23.48 11.30 23.90
C SER A 174 22.46 12.41 23.61
N ASN A 175 21.17 12.10 23.70
CA ASN A 175 20.10 13.10 23.60
C ASN A 175 20.28 14.23 24.63
N GLU A 176 20.90 13.95 25.78
CA GLU A 176 21.29 14.96 26.78
C GLU A 176 22.33 15.96 26.27
N GLN A 177 23.39 15.50 25.60
CA GLN A 177 24.38 16.41 25.01
C GLN A 177 23.78 17.26 23.89
N ARG A 178 22.93 16.68 23.03
CA ARG A 178 22.23 17.44 21.97
C ARG A 178 21.29 18.49 22.54
N TYR A 179 20.55 18.15 23.60
CA TYR A 179 19.67 19.09 24.28
C TYR A 179 20.46 20.24 24.94
N ASN A 180 21.62 19.95 25.53
CA ASN A 180 22.46 20.93 26.20
C ASN A 180 23.32 21.77 25.24
N ASN A 181 23.68 21.25 24.05
CA ASN A 181 24.47 21.96 23.03
C ASN A 181 23.66 22.99 22.24
N ILE A 182 22.32 22.87 22.20
CA ILE A 182 21.45 23.93 21.69
C ILE A 182 21.43 25.05 22.74
N LYS A 183 22.35 26.00 22.58
CA LYS A 183 22.27 27.32 23.23
C LYS A 183 21.00 28.01 22.75
N ASP A 184 20.34 28.76 23.63
CA ASP A 184 19.25 29.67 23.26
C ASP A 184 19.81 30.73 22.28
N LYS A 185 19.82 30.38 20.99
CA LYS A 185 20.07 31.29 19.88
C LYS A 185 18.73 31.56 19.22
N ASP A 186 18.59 32.76 18.69
CA ASP A 186 17.39 33.23 18.00
C ASP A 186 16.82 32.15 17.07
N LEU A 187 15.50 31.97 17.12
CA LEU A 187 14.76 31.03 16.30
C LEU A 187 15.22 31.14 14.84
N VAL A 188 15.82 30.08 14.29
CA VAL A 188 16.20 30.04 12.87
C VAL A 188 14.91 29.86 12.07
N VAL A 189 14.36 30.98 11.59
CA VAL A 189 13.23 31.01 10.68
C VAL A 189 13.76 30.98 9.26
N ASP A 190 13.54 29.85 8.59
CA ASP A 190 13.84 29.69 7.17
C ASP A 190 12.61 30.12 6.36
N ILE A 191 12.57 31.42 6.04
CA ILE A 191 11.60 31.97 5.11
C ILE A 191 12.24 31.93 3.73
N ARG A 192 11.58 31.26 2.80
CA ARG A 192 12.01 31.27 1.40
C ARG A 192 11.91 32.68 0.85
N GLU A 193 13.04 33.35 0.69
CA GLU A 193 13.15 34.52 -0.17
C GLU A 193 13.39 34.02 -1.59
N PHE A 194 12.39 34.20 -2.47
CA PHE A 194 12.58 33.95 -3.89
C PHE A 194 13.53 35.01 -4.45
N LYS A 195 14.65 34.59 -5.03
CA LYS A 195 15.40 35.44 -5.94
C LYS A 195 14.54 35.64 -7.19
N GLU A 196 14.26 36.88 -7.55
CA GLU A 196 13.88 37.20 -8.94
C GLU A 196 15.06 36.76 -9.80
N GLU A 197 14.92 35.67 -10.54
CA GLU A 197 15.79 35.46 -11.68
C GLU A 197 15.44 36.58 -12.68
N PRO A 198 16.43 37.38 -13.12
CA PRO A 198 16.20 38.33 -14.19
C PRO A 198 15.70 37.53 -15.42
N GLU A 199 14.81 38.12 -16.20
CA GLU A 199 14.41 37.59 -17.51
C GLU A 199 15.68 37.38 -18.36
N GLU A 200 16.28 36.20 -18.28
CA GLU A 200 17.30 35.77 -19.22
C GLU A 200 16.58 35.28 -20.46
N GLU A 201 16.79 35.98 -21.57
CA GLU A 201 16.55 35.45 -22.91
C GLU A 201 17.26 34.10 -23.03
N LEU A 202 16.50 33.01 -22.91
CA LEU A 202 17.00 31.66 -23.08
C LEU A 202 17.51 31.51 -24.52
N VAL A 203 18.84 31.56 -24.63
CA VAL A 203 19.62 31.37 -25.84
C VAL A 203 19.20 30.06 -26.52
N GLN A 204 18.63 30.19 -27.72
CA GLN A 204 18.44 29.08 -28.65
C GLN A 204 19.74 28.25 -28.72
N ARG A 205 19.65 26.94 -28.43
CA ARG A 205 20.68 25.98 -28.85
C ARG A 205 20.71 25.99 -30.38
N VAL A 206 21.65 26.78 -30.91
CA VAL A 206 21.97 26.84 -32.34
C VAL A 206 22.66 25.53 -32.72
N THR A 207 21.90 24.56 -33.24
CA THR A 207 22.47 23.46 -34.02
C THR A 207 22.73 23.97 -35.44
N ARG A 208 23.92 24.55 -35.68
CA ARG A 208 24.35 24.96 -37.02
C ARG A 208 25.28 23.90 -37.62
N LYS A 209 24.74 23.11 -38.55
CA LYS A 209 25.45 22.77 -39.79
C LYS A 209 24.45 22.61 -40.92
N GLN A 210 24.41 23.64 -41.77
CA GLN A 210 23.78 23.59 -43.08
C GLN A 210 24.63 22.73 -44.03
N ALA A 211 23.95 21.95 -44.86
CA ALA A 211 24.30 21.83 -46.28
C ALA A 211 23.01 21.88 -47.09
N LYS A 212 22.82 22.98 -47.82
CA LYS A 212 21.82 23.12 -48.89
C LYS A 212 22.23 22.21 -50.05
N THR A 213 21.28 21.59 -50.73
CA THR A 213 21.14 21.70 -52.20
C THR A 213 19.66 21.57 -52.55
N LYS A 214 19.14 22.54 -53.32
CA LYS A 214 17.83 22.51 -53.97
C LYS A 214 17.98 21.79 -55.31
N GLU A 215 17.01 20.97 -55.69
CA GLU A 215 16.57 20.84 -57.08
C GLU A 215 15.06 20.55 -57.12
N VAL A 216 14.39 21.08 -58.15
CA VAL A 216 12.94 21.09 -58.38
C VAL A 216 12.67 20.47 -59.75
N LYS A 217 11.50 19.80 -59.88
CA LYS A 217 10.77 19.27 -61.06
C LYS A 217 10.72 17.73 -61.05
N SER A 218 9.63 17.05 -61.36
CA SER A 218 8.41 17.39 -62.12
C SER A 218 7.21 16.55 -61.66
N VAL A 219 6.01 17.07 -61.95
CA VAL A 219 4.71 16.41 -61.86
C VAL A 219 4.62 15.25 -62.85
N ASP A 220 4.09 14.10 -62.43
CA ASP A 220 3.37 13.17 -63.29
C ASP A 220 2.22 12.53 -62.51
N VAL A 221 1.07 12.46 -63.17
CA VAL A 221 -0.23 11.94 -62.72
C VAL A 221 -0.36 10.51 -63.22
N VAL A 222 -0.58 9.51 -62.34
CA VAL A 222 -1.28 8.26 -62.67
C VAL A 222 -1.98 7.67 -61.44
N GLU A 223 -3.31 7.65 -61.55
CA GLU A 223 -4.37 6.71 -61.13
C GLU A 223 -4.28 5.81 -59.88
N GLU A 224 -5.40 5.89 -59.14
CA GLU A 224 -5.93 5.03 -58.08
C GLU A 224 -5.69 3.52 -58.24
N SER A 225 -5.22 2.91 -57.16
CA SER A 225 -5.64 1.57 -56.77
C SER A 225 -5.75 1.51 -55.24
N LEU A 226 -6.99 1.35 -54.77
CA LEU A 226 -7.37 1.11 -53.39
C LEU A 226 -6.68 -0.15 -52.84
N ASN A 227 -5.77 0.05 -51.90
CA ASN A 227 -5.38 -0.92 -50.88
C ASN A 227 -5.08 -0.11 -49.61
N GLU A 228 -6.01 -0.15 -48.66
CA GLU A 228 -5.81 0.39 -47.31
C GLU A 228 -4.82 -0.52 -46.56
N GLU A 229 -3.54 -0.35 -46.85
CA GLU A 229 -2.50 -0.58 -45.85
C GLU A 229 -2.42 0.67 -44.99
N VAL A 230 -2.62 0.51 -43.67
CA VAL A 230 -2.48 1.59 -42.69
C VAL A 230 -1.05 2.13 -42.79
N SER A 231 -0.88 3.21 -43.54
CA SER A 231 0.41 3.87 -43.72
C SER A 231 0.83 4.46 -42.37
N GLU A 232 1.90 3.90 -41.80
CA GLU A 232 2.50 4.40 -40.56
C GLU A 232 3.05 5.81 -40.80
N GLU A 233 2.30 6.82 -40.37
CA GLU A 233 2.82 8.18 -40.34
C GLU A 233 3.89 8.27 -39.25
N SER A 234 5.10 8.62 -39.68
CA SER A 234 6.18 8.92 -38.77
C SER A 234 5.87 10.21 -38.00
N TYR A 235 5.86 10.15 -36.66
CA TYR A 235 5.75 11.32 -35.77
C TYR A 235 7.04 12.17 -35.74
N ASP A 236 7.86 12.11 -36.79
CA ASP A 236 9.11 12.87 -36.91
C ASP A 236 8.87 14.38 -36.82
N ASN A 237 7.78 14.86 -37.43
CA ASN A 237 7.40 16.28 -37.43
C ASN A 237 6.67 16.73 -36.16
N TYR A 238 6.31 15.81 -35.25
CA TYR A 238 5.60 16.14 -34.02
C TYR A 238 6.49 16.96 -33.08
N GLN A 239 5.98 18.12 -32.63
CA GLN A 239 6.64 18.99 -31.66
C GLN A 239 5.98 18.86 -30.29
N LEU A 240 6.81 18.76 -29.24
CA LEU A 240 6.31 18.73 -27.87
C LEU A 240 5.68 20.09 -27.50
N PRO A 241 4.57 20.11 -26.75
CA PRO A 241 3.96 21.37 -26.33
C PRO A 241 4.93 22.19 -25.47
N PRO A 242 5.12 23.49 -25.76
CA PRO A 242 6.06 24.31 -25.02
C PRO A 242 5.52 24.61 -23.62
N ILE A 243 6.42 24.65 -22.63
CA ILE A 243 6.09 24.96 -21.21
C ILE A 243 5.46 26.36 -21.03
N THR A 244 5.57 27.23 -22.03
CA THR A 244 4.93 28.55 -22.06
C THR A 244 3.41 28.49 -22.11
N LEU A 245 2.81 27.33 -22.46
CA LEU A 245 1.36 27.12 -22.38
C LEU A 245 0.86 27.12 -20.93
N LEU A 246 1.75 26.83 -19.97
CA LEU A 246 1.44 26.86 -18.55
C LEU A 246 1.58 28.28 -17.96
N ASN A 247 0.71 28.58 -17.00
CA ASN A 247 0.67 29.84 -16.28
C ASN A 247 1.88 29.98 -15.35
N SER A 248 2.43 31.20 -15.30
CA SER A 248 3.52 31.54 -14.37
C SER A 248 2.99 31.72 -12.94
N PRO A 249 3.81 31.46 -11.90
CA PRO A 249 3.38 31.60 -10.52
C PRO A 249 2.97 33.05 -10.21
N VAL A 250 1.83 33.21 -9.52
CA VAL A 250 1.35 34.51 -9.04
C VAL A 250 2.15 34.92 -7.79
N LYS A 251 2.40 36.23 -7.61
CA LYS A 251 3.15 36.77 -6.46
C LYS A 251 2.66 36.20 -5.12
N LYS A 252 3.60 35.64 -4.36
CA LYS A 252 3.37 34.89 -3.11
C LYS A 252 3.04 35.84 -1.96
N GLN A 253 1.97 35.59 -1.22
CA GLN A 253 1.79 36.19 0.10
C GLN A 253 2.69 35.45 1.09
N THR A 254 3.76 36.09 1.53
CA THR A 254 4.72 35.51 2.47
C THR A 254 4.23 35.64 3.91
N ILE A 255 4.15 34.51 4.61
CA ILE A 255 4.17 34.47 6.07
C ILE A 255 5.38 35.26 6.56
N THR A 256 5.18 36.14 7.54
CA THR A 256 6.27 36.97 8.05
C THR A 256 7.06 36.26 9.13
N LYS A 257 8.31 36.70 9.39
CA LYS A 257 9.10 36.19 10.52
C LYS A 257 8.37 36.40 11.86
N GLY A 258 7.59 37.47 11.98
CA GLY A 258 6.78 37.78 13.16
C GLY A 258 5.76 36.67 13.46
N ASP A 259 5.00 36.24 12.44
CA ASP A 259 3.98 35.20 12.59
C ASP A 259 4.57 33.87 13.08
N VAL A 260 5.74 33.50 12.54
CA VAL A 260 6.43 32.26 12.92
C VAL A 260 6.94 32.32 14.36
N VAL A 261 7.46 33.48 14.78
CA VAL A 261 7.93 33.70 16.16
C VAL A 261 6.77 33.68 17.15
N GLU A 262 5.62 34.26 16.80
CA GLU A 262 4.41 34.23 17.63
C GLU A 262 3.90 32.79 17.82
N LYS A 263 3.72 32.05 16.73
CA LYS A 263 3.32 30.63 16.78
C LYS A 263 4.32 29.78 17.57
N SER A 264 5.62 30.07 17.48
CA SER A 264 6.66 29.39 18.26
C SER A 264 6.49 29.60 19.76
N LYS A 265 6.17 30.83 20.20
CA LYS A 265 5.92 31.15 21.61
C LYS A 265 4.68 30.43 22.12
N ILE A 266 3.59 30.44 21.34
CA ILE A 266 2.36 29.71 21.69
C ILE A 266 2.68 28.23 21.84
N LEU A 267 3.36 27.62 20.87
CA LEU A 267 3.73 26.20 20.88
C LEU A 267 4.56 25.83 22.12
N GLN A 268 5.59 26.62 22.46
CA GLN A 268 6.38 26.41 23.67
C GLN A 268 5.53 26.52 24.94
N SER A 269 4.67 27.54 25.03
CA SER A 269 3.79 27.73 26.18
C SER A 269 2.79 26.56 26.33
N THR A 270 2.25 26.05 25.23
CA THR A 270 1.36 24.89 25.22
C THR A 270 2.07 23.67 25.80
N PHE A 271 3.26 23.33 25.31
CA PHE A 271 4.02 22.19 25.84
C PHE A 271 4.34 22.34 27.33
N ASN A 272 4.75 23.54 27.76
CA ASN A 272 5.03 23.84 29.16
C ASN A 272 3.80 23.64 30.06
N ASN A 273 2.61 24.04 29.60
CA ASN A 273 1.35 23.84 30.34
C ASN A 273 1.05 22.35 30.60
N PHE A 274 1.51 21.44 29.73
CA PHE A 274 1.39 19.99 29.90
C PHE A 274 2.60 19.33 30.58
N GLY A 275 3.50 20.14 31.15
CA GLY A 275 4.72 19.68 31.82
C GLY A 275 5.66 18.96 30.85
N ILE A 276 5.77 19.46 29.62
CA ILE A 276 6.74 19.00 28.64
C ILE A 276 7.58 20.20 28.24
N GLU A 277 8.86 20.17 28.53
CA GLU A 277 9.78 21.21 28.08
C GLU A 277 10.36 20.80 26.71
N VAL A 278 10.23 21.68 25.72
CA VAL A 278 10.71 21.47 24.35
C VAL A 278 11.52 22.66 23.87
N LYS A 279 12.56 22.40 23.07
CA LYS A 279 13.31 23.42 22.35
C LYS A 279 12.89 23.45 20.90
N ILE A 280 12.57 24.63 20.35
CA ILE A 280 12.31 24.79 18.92
C ILE A 280 13.65 25.05 18.23
N VAL A 281 14.04 24.16 17.32
CA VAL A 281 15.35 24.19 16.64
C VAL A 281 15.27 25.01 15.35
N LYS A 282 14.25 24.78 14.54
CA LYS A 282 14.06 25.41 13.23
C LYS A 282 12.57 25.50 12.90
N ALA A 283 12.18 26.56 12.21
CA ALA A 283 10.87 26.64 11.55
C ALA A 283 11.08 26.75 10.04
N ILE A 284 10.47 25.83 9.29
CA ILE A 284 10.51 25.79 7.83
C ILE A 284 9.13 26.19 7.31
N VAL A 285 9.06 27.31 6.60
CA VAL A 285 7.81 27.79 6.00
C VAL A 285 7.60 27.11 4.65
N GLY A 286 6.58 26.24 4.59
CA GLY A 286 6.10 25.56 3.40
C GLY A 286 4.97 26.29 2.68
N PRO A 287 4.52 25.79 1.50
CA PRO A 287 3.43 26.41 0.76
C PRO A 287 2.10 26.43 1.56
N SER A 288 1.73 25.30 2.15
CA SER A 288 0.45 25.14 2.86
C SER A 288 0.59 25.00 4.38
N ILE A 289 1.79 24.66 4.85
CA ILE A 289 2.07 24.43 6.27
C ILE A 289 3.42 25.04 6.65
N THR A 290 3.61 25.30 7.94
CA THR A 290 4.91 25.60 8.54
C THR A 290 5.30 24.41 9.42
N GLN A 291 6.46 23.82 9.17
CA GLN A 291 6.99 22.72 9.98
C GLN A 291 7.93 23.27 11.06
N PHE A 292 7.53 23.14 12.31
CA PHE A 292 8.36 23.44 13.48
C PHE A 292 9.10 22.18 13.93
N GLN A 293 10.43 22.22 13.85
CA GLN A 293 11.28 21.12 14.29
C GLN A 293 11.63 21.33 15.76
N ILE A 294 11.17 20.41 16.60
CA ILE A 294 11.35 20.48 18.05
C ILE A 294 12.24 19.35 18.56
N LEU A 295 12.94 19.63 19.65
CA LEU A 295 13.69 18.67 20.44
C LEU A 295 13.11 18.63 21.86
N PRO A 296 12.47 17.54 22.29
CA PRO A 296 11.96 17.42 23.65
C PRO A 296 13.09 17.10 24.64
N THR A 297 12.83 17.39 25.91
CA THR A 297 13.74 17.06 27.00
C THR A 297 14.01 15.54 27.07
N PRO A 298 15.27 15.10 27.29
CA PRO A 298 15.61 13.69 27.38
C PRO A 298 14.71 12.92 28.35
N GLY A 299 14.29 11.72 27.94
CA GLY A 299 13.36 10.89 28.73
C GLY A 299 11.87 11.18 28.50
N THR A 300 11.52 12.25 27.77
CA THR A 300 10.14 12.49 27.33
C THR A 300 9.71 11.41 26.35
N LYS A 301 8.59 10.72 26.64
CA LYS A 301 8.01 9.74 25.71
C LYS A 301 7.42 10.47 24.51
N VAL A 302 7.78 10.03 23.30
CA VAL A 302 7.24 10.56 22.03
C VAL A 302 5.71 10.50 22.00
N SER A 303 5.11 9.43 22.55
CA SER A 303 3.64 9.30 22.62
C SER A 303 2.97 10.42 23.41
N LYS A 304 3.63 10.99 24.42
CA LYS A 304 3.09 12.11 25.20
C LYS A 304 2.96 13.37 24.33
N ILE A 305 3.85 13.56 23.35
CA ILE A 305 3.85 14.69 22.42
C ILE A 305 2.81 14.45 21.32
N VAL A 306 2.80 13.24 20.73
CA VAL A 306 1.85 12.89 19.67
C VAL A 306 0.40 13.02 20.14
N ASN A 307 0.11 12.66 21.40
CA ASN A 307 -1.24 12.75 21.96
C ASN A 307 -1.71 14.19 22.24
N LEU A 308 -0.83 15.20 22.15
CA LEU A 308 -1.19 16.62 22.33
C LEU A 308 -1.57 17.31 21.02
N SER A 309 -1.70 16.59 19.90
CA SER A 309 -2.05 17.20 18.60
C SER A 309 -3.29 18.08 18.67
N ASN A 310 -4.35 17.60 19.33
CA ASN A 310 -5.62 18.33 19.48
C ASN A 310 -5.47 19.57 20.37
N ASP A 311 -4.72 19.47 21.47
CA ASP A 311 -4.48 20.60 22.36
C ASP A 311 -3.61 21.68 21.70
N ILE A 312 -2.62 21.26 20.90
CA ILE A 312 -1.78 22.16 20.10
C ILE A 312 -2.63 22.87 19.04
N ALA A 313 -3.49 22.14 18.33
CA ALA A 313 -4.41 22.71 17.36
C ALA A 313 -5.34 23.76 18.01
N LEU A 314 -5.91 23.46 19.17
CA LEU A 314 -6.77 24.36 19.94
C LEU A 314 -6.05 25.66 20.33
N ASN A 315 -4.84 25.56 20.90
CA ASN A 315 -4.08 26.74 21.36
C ASN A 315 -3.58 27.63 20.21
N LEU A 316 -3.33 27.04 19.04
CA LEU A 316 -2.91 27.77 17.84
C LEU A 316 -4.07 28.25 16.97
N ALA A 317 -5.32 27.98 17.37
CA ALA A 317 -6.52 28.18 16.56
C ALA A 317 -6.39 27.56 15.15
N ALA A 318 -5.70 26.43 15.05
CA ALA A 318 -5.51 25.69 13.81
C ALA A 318 -6.64 24.67 13.63
N LYS A 319 -7.02 24.41 12.37
CA LYS A 319 -8.02 23.37 12.04
C LYS A 319 -7.59 22.00 12.55
N ASP A 320 -6.33 21.64 12.30
CA ASP A 320 -5.69 20.41 12.74
C ASP A 320 -4.16 20.58 12.72
N VAL A 321 -3.43 19.71 13.44
CA VAL A 321 -1.97 19.72 13.52
C VAL A 321 -1.43 18.31 13.39
N ARG A 322 -0.52 18.11 12.43
CA ARG A 322 0.14 16.82 12.21
C ARG A 322 1.50 16.80 12.91
N ILE A 323 1.78 15.72 13.64
CA ILE A 323 3.04 15.51 14.35
C ILE A 323 3.80 14.36 13.68
N GLU A 324 4.94 14.68 13.07
CA GLU A 324 5.87 13.73 12.48
C GLU A 324 6.97 13.37 13.48
N ALA A 325 6.94 12.13 14.00
CA ALA A 325 7.89 11.68 15.01
C ALA A 325 8.45 10.27 14.70
N PRO A 326 9.79 10.11 14.52
CA PRO A 326 10.77 11.16 14.22
C PRO A 326 10.70 11.60 12.74
N ILE A 327 11.21 12.81 12.47
CA ILE A 327 11.48 13.27 11.10
C ILE A 327 12.52 12.33 10.45
N PRO A 328 12.29 11.80 9.24
CA PRO A 328 13.24 10.94 8.54
C PRO A 328 14.66 11.54 8.50
N GLY A 329 15.66 10.74 8.86
CA GLY A 329 17.06 11.17 8.89
C GLY A 329 17.45 12.16 9.99
N LYS A 330 16.51 12.59 10.85
CA LYS A 330 16.76 13.57 11.92
C LYS A 330 16.26 13.07 13.28
N SER A 331 17.00 13.38 14.34
CA SER A 331 16.56 13.10 15.72
C SER A 331 15.67 14.23 16.29
N LEU A 332 14.69 14.66 15.49
CA LEU A 332 13.79 15.77 15.79
C LEU A 332 12.34 15.34 15.56
N ILE A 333 11.41 16.04 16.20
CA ILE A 333 9.96 15.90 15.96
C ILE A 333 9.49 17.09 15.14
N GLY A 334 8.77 16.84 14.06
CA GLY A 334 8.18 17.88 13.22
C GLY A 334 6.73 18.13 13.62
N ILE A 335 6.38 19.38 13.87
CA ILE A 335 5.00 19.81 14.11
C ILE A 335 4.58 20.67 12.93
N GLU A 336 3.66 20.13 12.14
CA GLU A 336 3.15 20.75 10.93
C GLU A 336 1.90 21.53 11.26
N ILE A 337 2.01 22.86 11.20
CA ILE A 337 0.91 23.78 11.50
C ILE A 337 0.45 24.43 10.19
N PRO A 338 -0.86 24.44 9.90
CA PRO A 338 -1.39 25.12 8.72
C PRO A 338 -1.00 26.59 8.66
N ASN A 339 -0.72 27.05 7.45
CA ASN A 339 -0.53 28.45 7.16
C ASN A 339 -1.87 29.19 7.24
N THR A 340 -1.85 30.47 7.60
CA THR A 340 -3.07 31.32 7.58
C THR A 340 -3.50 31.61 6.14
N VAL A 341 -2.53 31.72 5.24
CA VAL A 341 -2.73 31.84 3.79
C VAL A 341 -1.92 30.73 3.12
N ASN A 342 -2.60 29.85 2.37
CA ASN A 342 -1.94 28.80 1.60
C ASN A 342 -1.45 29.37 0.28
N GLU A 343 -0.21 29.05 -0.07
CA GLU A 343 0.39 29.38 -1.35
C GLU A 343 -0.05 28.39 -2.43
N LEU A 344 -0.48 28.90 -3.58
CA LEU A 344 -0.80 28.08 -4.75
C LEU A 344 0.49 27.65 -5.44
N VAL A 345 0.74 26.34 -5.49
CA VAL A 345 1.86 25.75 -6.23
C VAL A 345 1.42 25.55 -7.68
N THR A 346 1.91 26.35 -8.63
CA THR A 346 1.55 26.16 -10.06
C THR A 346 2.33 25.01 -10.69
N MET A 347 1.75 24.30 -11.66
CA MET A 347 2.44 23.20 -12.35
C MET A 347 3.75 23.65 -13.00
N LYS A 348 3.78 24.83 -13.61
CA LYS A 348 4.99 25.38 -14.25
C LYS A 348 6.17 25.51 -13.29
N GLU A 349 5.95 26.06 -12.10
CA GLU A 349 7.03 26.22 -11.12
C GLU A 349 7.57 24.89 -10.58
N VAL A 350 6.79 23.81 -10.69
CA VAL A 350 7.27 22.46 -10.35
C VAL A 350 8.05 21.87 -11.51
N PHE A 351 7.45 21.89 -12.70
CA PHE A 351 7.92 21.21 -13.90
C PHE A 351 9.23 21.78 -14.47
N VAL A 352 9.49 23.09 -14.30
CA VAL A 352 10.79 23.69 -14.69
C VAL A 352 11.98 23.05 -13.97
N ASN A 353 11.77 22.53 -12.76
CA ASN A 353 12.82 21.89 -11.95
C ASN A 353 12.92 20.38 -12.19
N ASP A 354 12.38 19.88 -13.29
CA ASP A 354 12.50 18.47 -13.64
C ASP A 354 13.91 18.15 -14.13
N GLU A 355 14.63 17.33 -13.37
CA GLU A 355 15.97 16.87 -13.73
C GLU A 355 15.97 15.48 -14.42
N ASP A 356 14.83 14.76 -14.42
CA ASP A 356 14.74 13.39 -14.94
C ASP A 356 14.14 13.33 -16.34
N ASN A 357 14.96 12.91 -17.31
CA ASN A 357 14.57 12.71 -18.71
C ASN A 357 13.73 11.43 -18.94
N SER A 358 13.30 10.71 -17.90
CA SER A 358 12.42 9.56 -18.04
C SER A 358 11.09 9.96 -18.72
N PRO A 359 10.64 9.22 -19.74
CA PRO A 359 9.32 9.39 -20.36
C PRO A 359 8.17 9.45 -19.35
N LEU A 360 8.26 8.66 -18.28
CA LEU A 360 7.22 8.54 -17.26
C LEU A 360 7.60 9.21 -15.92
N SER A 361 8.53 10.17 -15.94
CA SER A 361 8.71 11.10 -14.81
C SER A 361 7.62 12.17 -14.85
N VAL A 362 6.78 12.21 -13.81
CA VAL A 362 5.60 13.10 -13.73
C VAL A 362 5.66 13.97 -12.49
N ALA A 363 5.24 15.23 -12.64
CA ALA A 363 5.24 16.19 -11.55
C ALA A 363 4.12 15.88 -10.55
N LEU A 364 4.44 15.93 -9.25
CA LEU A 364 3.44 15.80 -8.19
C LEU A 364 3.13 17.15 -7.54
N GLY A 365 4.15 17.93 -7.19
CA GLY A 365 3.97 19.17 -6.44
C GLY A 365 5.24 19.60 -5.71
N LYS A 366 5.09 20.24 -4.55
CA LYS A 366 6.20 20.61 -3.66
C LYS A 366 6.05 19.97 -2.29
N ASP A 367 7.16 19.53 -1.70
CA ASP A 367 7.15 19.02 -0.33
C ASP A 367 6.99 20.16 0.70
N VAL A 368 7.03 19.79 1.98
CA VAL A 368 6.98 20.75 3.11
C VAL A 368 8.16 21.73 3.09
N SER A 369 9.30 21.32 2.51
CA SER A 369 10.52 22.11 2.36
C SER A 369 10.56 22.96 1.08
N GLY A 370 9.62 22.74 0.15
CA GLY A 370 9.41 23.51 -1.07
C GLY A 370 10.08 22.97 -2.30
N GLU A 371 10.72 21.82 -2.16
CA GLU A 371 11.42 21.14 -3.23
C GLU A 371 10.38 20.52 -4.15
N SER A 372 10.60 20.66 -5.46
CA SER A 372 9.76 20.03 -6.47
C SER A 372 9.86 18.52 -6.35
N ILE A 373 8.73 17.85 -6.19
CA ILE A 373 8.64 16.40 -6.12
C ILE A 373 8.09 15.85 -7.42
N PHE A 374 8.85 14.93 -8.00
CA PHE A 374 8.48 14.13 -9.15
C PHE A 374 8.38 12.67 -8.76
N THR A 375 7.62 11.89 -9.54
CA THR A 375 7.59 10.44 -9.41
C THR A 375 7.76 9.77 -10.77
N ARG A 376 8.38 8.59 -10.75
CA ARG A 376 8.62 7.78 -11.95
C ARG A 376 7.64 6.62 -11.99
N ILE A 377 6.63 6.72 -12.85
CA ILE A 377 5.63 5.66 -13.01
C ILE A 377 6.28 4.39 -13.57
N ASP A 378 7.37 4.48 -14.33
CA ASP A 378 8.11 3.31 -14.82
C ASP A 378 8.83 2.52 -13.71
N LYS A 379 9.25 3.18 -12.62
CA LYS A 379 9.89 2.53 -11.46
C LYS A 379 8.88 2.06 -10.43
N THR A 380 7.80 2.80 -10.25
CA THR A 380 6.66 2.45 -9.40
C THR A 380 5.46 2.10 -10.29
N PRO A 381 5.39 0.87 -10.83
CA PRO A 381 4.70 0.57 -12.09
C PRO A 381 3.21 0.90 -12.09
N HIS A 382 2.59 0.92 -10.91
CA HIS A 382 1.19 1.24 -10.74
C HIS A 382 1.01 2.23 -9.58
N LEU A 383 0.06 3.14 -9.73
CA LEU A 383 -0.22 4.22 -8.79
C LEU A 383 -1.71 4.23 -8.44
N LEU A 384 -2.02 4.20 -7.14
CA LEU A 384 -3.38 4.40 -6.63
C LEU A 384 -3.54 5.82 -6.10
N ILE A 385 -4.54 6.55 -6.57
CA ILE A 385 -4.85 7.93 -6.14
C ILE A 385 -6.24 7.93 -5.52
N ALA A 386 -6.38 8.39 -4.27
CA ALA A 386 -7.68 8.43 -3.62
C ALA A 386 -7.87 9.68 -2.76
N GLY A 387 -9.12 10.14 -2.67
CA GLY A 387 -9.48 11.28 -1.82
C GLY A 387 -10.92 11.72 -2.04
N SER A 388 -11.47 12.50 -1.12
CA SER A 388 -12.85 12.99 -1.23
C SER A 388 -13.00 14.03 -2.36
N THR A 389 -14.23 14.28 -2.79
CA THR A 389 -14.54 15.32 -3.79
C THR A 389 -13.98 16.69 -3.37
N GLY A 390 -13.37 17.43 -4.30
CA GLY A 390 -12.77 18.75 -4.04
C GLY A 390 -11.44 18.72 -3.27
N SER A 391 -10.89 17.53 -2.98
CA SER A 391 -9.61 17.40 -2.27
C SER A 391 -8.38 17.69 -3.14
N GLY A 392 -8.49 17.59 -4.47
CA GLY A 392 -7.39 17.79 -5.42
C GLY A 392 -7.08 16.60 -6.33
N LYS A 393 -7.81 15.47 -6.19
CA LYS A 393 -7.63 14.24 -7.00
C LYS A 393 -7.60 14.51 -8.51
N SER A 394 -8.64 15.12 -9.07
CA SER A 394 -8.78 15.31 -10.52
C SER A 394 -7.68 16.22 -11.08
N VAL A 395 -7.36 17.31 -10.36
CA VAL A 395 -6.23 18.20 -10.71
C VAL A 395 -4.91 17.43 -10.74
N CYS A 396 -4.67 16.52 -9.79
CA CYS A 396 -3.47 15.68 -9.78
C CYS A 396 -3.41 14.72 -10.97
N VAL A 397 -4.53 14.08 -11.33
CA VAL A 397 -4.61 13.23 -12.53
C VAL A 397 -4.29 14.04 -13.78
N ASN A 398 -4.87 15.25 -13.92
CA ASN A 398 -4.58 16.15 -15.03
C ASN A 398 -3.12 16.62 -15.06
N THR A 399 -2.52 16.92 -13.91
CA THR A 399 -1.09 17.25 -13.79
C THR A 399 -0.22 16.09 -14.27
N ILE A 400 -0.57 14.85 -13.93
CA ILE A 400 0.17 13.65 -14.37
C ILE A 400 0.04 13.46 -15.89
N ILE A 401 -1.18 13.55 -16.44
CA ILE A 401 -1.41 13.43 -17.89
C ILE A 401 -0.65 14.52 -18.65
N THR A 402 -0.80 15.77 -18.20
CA THR A 402 -0.12 16.93 -18.82
C THR A 402 1.40 16.77 -18.73
N SER A 403 1.93 16.22 -17.65
CA SER A 403 3.38 15.92 -17.54
C SER A 403 3.84 14.94 -18.61
N ILE A 404 3.02 13.92 -18.93
CA ILE A 404 3.32 12.96 -19.99
C ILE A 404 3.27 13.65 -21.36
N LEU A 405 2.24 14.45 -21.64
CA LEU A 405 2.07 15.14 -22.92
C LEU A 405 3.18 16.16 -23.21
N LEU A 406 3.67 16.85 -22.18
CA LEU A 406 4.76 17.82 -22.30
C LEU A 406 6.12 17.17 -22.62
N LYS A 407 6.30 15.88 -22.31
CA LYS A 407 7.59 15.17 -22.47
C LYS A 407 7.63 14.18 -23.62
N ASN A 408 6.48 13.67 -24.06
CA ASN A 408 6.44 12.47 -24.88
C ASN A 408 5.69 12.67 -26.18
N LYS A 409 6.27 12.11 -27.23
CA LYS A 409 5.61 11.90 -28.51
C LYS A 409 4.68 10.66 -28.46
N PRO A 410 3.65 10.58 -29.33
CA PRO A 410 2.72 9.45 -29.36
C PRO A 410 3.33 8.07 -29.63
N ASP A 411 4.46 8.01 -30.33
CA ASP A 411 5.23 6.79 -30.62
C ASP A 411 6.01 6.27 -29.40
N LYS A 412 6.24 7.11 -28.38
CA LYS A 412 6.94 6.72 -27.14
C LYS A 412 5.99 6.38 -26.00
N VAL A 413 4.87 7.08 -25.89
CA VAL A 413 3.86 6.82 -24.86
C VAL A 413 2.46 6.87 -25.46
N LYS A 414 1.70 5.82 -25.20
CA LYS A 414 0.30 5.66 -25.56
C LYS A 414 -0.56 5.59 -24.30
N LEU A 415 -1.78 6.10 -24.40
CA LEU A 415 -2.71 6.26 -23.29
C LEU A 415 -4.01 5.49 -23.54
N ILE A 416 -4.56 4.93 -22.46
CA ILE A 416 -5.93 4.41 -22.42
C ILE A 416 -6.62 5.12 -21.26
N MET A 417 -7.76 5.75 -21.53
CA MET A 417 -8.49 6.54 -20.54
C MET A 417 -9.88 5.96 -20.31
N ILE A 418 -10.21 5.73 -19.05
CA ILE A 418 -11.52 5.23 -18.60
C ILE A 418 -12.15 6.29 -17.69
N ASP A 419 -13.25 6.87 -18.15
CA ASP A 419 -14.01 7.92 -17.45
C ASP A 419 -15.51 7.58 -17.47
N PRO A 420 -16.00 6.80 -16.49
CA PRO A 420 -17.40 6.40 -16.45
C PRO A 420 -18.36 7.57 -16.19
N LYS A 421 -17.85 8.74 -15.78
CA LYS A 421 -18.67 9.93 -15.49
C LYS A 421 -18.67 10.95 -16.63
N MET A 422 -17.84 10.77 -17.65
CA MET A 422 -17.69 11.66 -18.80
C MET A 422 -17.35 13.12 -18.45
N VAL A 423 -16.74 13.37 -17.29
CA VAL A 423 -16.53 14.73 -16.78
C VAL A 423 -15.06 15.13 -16.83
N GLU A 424 -14.16 14.23 -16.46
CA GLU A 424 -12.79 14.59 -16.11
C GLU A 424 -11.82 14.32 -17.26
N LEU A 425 -11.96 13.18 -17.96
CA LEU A 425 -11.02 12.78 -19.02
C LEU A 425 -11.55 13.00 -20.43
N SER A 426 -12.84 13.31 -20.61
CA SER A 426 -13.45 13.57 -21.92
C SER A 426 -12.73 14.66 -22.72
N ILE A 427 -12.13 15.65 -22.05
CA ILE A 427 -11.35 16.72 -22.68
C ILE A 427 -10.20 16.19 -23.56
N TYR A 428 -9.60 15.07 -23.17
CA TYR A 428 -8.47 14.46 -23.88
C TYR A 428 -8.89 13.62 -25.10
N ASP A 429 -10.18 13.41 -25.34
CA ASP A 429 -10.63 12.56 -26.45
C ASP A 429 -10.13 13.11 -27.81
N GLY A 430 -9.55 12.25 -28.64
CA GLY A 430 -8.97 12.63 -29.93
C GLY A 430 -7.50 13.10 -29.90
N ILE A 431 -6.78 13.05 -28.77
CA ILE A 431 -5.32 13.24 -28.80
C ILE A 431 -4.62 12.04 -29.48
N PRO A 432 -3.52 12.25 -30.23
CA PRO A 432 -2.79 11.20 -30.93
C PRO A 432 -2.17 10.13 -30.02
N HIS A 433 -2.03 10.42 -28.71
CA HIS A 433 -1.55 9.45 -27.72
C HIS A 433 -2.58 8.37 -27.37
N LEU A 434 -3.87 8.56 -27.66
CA LEU A 434 -4.90 7.57 -27.30
C LEU A 434 -4.84 6.31 -28.19
N LEU A 435 -4.98 5.13 -27.58
CA LEU A 435 -5.15 3.85 -28.29
C LEU A 435 -6.61 3.53 -28.62
N THR A 436 -7.54 4.13 -27.89
CA THR A 436 -8.99 4.03 -28.10
C THR A 436 -9.60 5.35 -27.64
N SER A 437 -10.79 5.69 -28.14
CA SER A 437 -11.58 6.80 -27.59
C SER A 437 -11.78 6.61 -26.09
N VAL A 438 -12.00 7.72 -25.36
CA VAL A 438 -12.23 7.67 -23.91
C VAL A 438 -13.38 6.72 -23.59
N VAL A 439 -13.13 5.73 -22.74
CA VAL A 439 -14.08 4.66 -22.44
C VAL A 439 -15.00 5.10 -21.30
N THR A 440 -16.29 5.21 -21.59
CA THR A 440 -17.28 5.75 -20.66
C THR A 440 -18.22 4.69 -20.07
N ASP A 441 -18.32 3.54 -20.72
CA ASP A 441 -19.18 2.44 -20.26
C ASP A 441 -18.39 1.48 -19.36
N PRO A 442 -18.85 1.17 -18.14
CA PRO A 442 -18.13 0.29 -17.22
C PRO A 442 -17.92 -1.15 -17.71
N ILE A 443 -18.85 -1.70 -18.51
CA ILE A 443 -18.73 -3.05 -19.09
C ILE A 443 -17.67 -3.03 -20.19
N LYS A 444 -17.71 -2.02 -21.06
CA LYS A 444 -16.67 -1.81 -22.08
C LYS A 444 -15.30 -1.57 -21.45
N ALA A 445 -15.24 -0.88 -20.31
CA ALA A 445 -13.98 -0.69 -19.59
C ALA A 445 -13.38 -2.01 -19.07
N ALA A 446 -14.21 -2.95 -18.60
CA ALA A 446 -13.75 -4.28 -18.23
C ALA A 446 -13.14 -5.04 -19.43
N ASP A 447 -13.79 -4.98 -20.60
CA ASP A 447 -13.25 -5.55 -21.85
C ASP A 447 -11.91 -4.92 -22.25
N VAL A 448 -11.79 -3.59 -22.17
CA VAL A 448 -10.53 -2.89 -22.46
C VAL A 448 -9.41 -3.29 -21.50
N LEU A 449 -9.69 -3.42 -20.19
CA LEU A 449 -8.70 -3.92 -19.23
C LEU A 449 -8.27 -5.36 -19.54
N HIS A 450 -9.18 -6.20 -20.01
CA HIS A 450 -8.85 -7.54 -20.48
C HIS A 450 -7.96 -7.49 -21.75
N LYS A 451 -8.24 -6.60 -22.70
CA LYS A 451 -7.39 -6.39 -23.89
C LYS A 451 -5.99 -5.90 -23.53
N VAL A 452 -5.86 -5.07 -22.49
CA VAL A 452 -4.54 -4.68 -21.95
C VAL A 452 -3.78 -5.89 -21.41
N VAL A 453 -4.46 -6.84 -20.76
CA VAL A 453 -3.84 -8.12 -20.36
C VAL A 453 -3.34 -8.89 -21.58
N LEU A 454 -4.14 -8.99 -22.64
CA LEU A 454 -3.75 -9.71 -23.86
C LEU A 454 -2.55 -9.06 -24.54
N GLU A 455 -2.48 -7.73 -24.61
CA GLU A 455 -1.32 -7.02 -25.14
C GLU A 455 -0.08 -7.20 -24.26
N MET A 456 -0.23 -7.21 -22.92
CA MET A 456 0.87 -7.56 -22.03
C MET A 456 1.44 -8.95 -22.36
N GLU A 457 0.57 -9.95 -22.52
CA GLU A 457 0.98 -11.31 -22.89
C GLU A 457 1.59 -11.38 -24.30
N ASN A 458 1.07 -10.58 -25.23
CA ASN A 458 1.62 -10.42 -26.56
C ASN A 458 3.05 -9.89 -26.55
N ARG A 459 3.32 -8.81 -25.81
CA ARG A 459 4.67 -8.26 -25.62
C ARG A 459 5.62 -9.29 -25.04
N TYR A 460 5.19 -10.08 -24.06
CA TYR A 460 6.02 -11.15 -23.51
C TYR A 460 6.38 -12.24 -24.55
N ARG A 461 5.47 -12.56 -25.47
CA ARG A 461 5.78 -13.48 -26.59
C ARG A 461 6.82 -12.87 -27.52
N GLU A 462 6.72 -11.58 -27.84
CA GLU A 462 7.74 -10.88 -28.65
C GLU A 462 9.09 -10.81 -27.94
N PHE A 463 9.11 -10.55 -26.63
CA PHE A 463 10.34 -10.56 -25.83
C PHE A 463 11.01 -11.94 -25.83
N ALA A 464 10.22 -13.00 -25.72
CA ALA A 464 10.73 -14.38 -25.78
C ALA A 464 11.35 -14.69 -27.15
N ARG A 465 10.71 -14.26 -28.26
CA ARG A 465 11.25 -14.41 -29.62
C ARG A 465 12.55 -13.64 -29.81
N ALA A 466 12.61 -12.40 -29.33
CA ALA A 466 13.80 -11.55 -29.37
C ALA A 466 14.85 -11.90 -28.29
N ARG A 467 14.56 -12.87 -27.41
CA ARG A 467 15.41 -13.33 -26.29
C ARG A 467 15.80 -12.21 -25.30
N VAL A 468 14.87 -11.31 -25.04
CA VAL A 468 15.00 -10.22 -24.06
C VAL A 468 14.02 -10.41 -22.91
N ARG A 469 14.25 -9.70 -21.80
CA ARG A 469 13.43 -9.82 -20.57
C ARG A 469 12.41 -8.71 -20.39
N ASN A 470 12.59 -7.58 -21.08
CA ASN A 470 11.80 -6.38 -20.89
C ASN A 470 11.74 -5.56 -22.18
N MET A 471 10.83 -4.60 -22.17
CA MET A 471 10.58 -3.65 -23.24
C MET A 471 11.83 -2.82 -23.58
N GLU A 472 12.62 -2.36 -22.61
CA GLU A 472 13.83 -1.60 -22.92
C GLU A 472 14.86 -2.43 -23.70
N GLY A 473 14.97 -3.72 -23.37
CA GLY A 473 15.81 -4.66 -24.11
C GLY A 473 15.29 -4.89 -25.53
N TYR A 474 13.97 -5.03 -25.68
CA TYR A 474 13.30 -5.21 -26.96
C TYR A 474 13.49 -3.99 -27.88
N ASN A 475 13.23 -2.78 -27.38
CA ASN A 475 13.37 -1.55 -28.15
C ASN A 475 14.83 -1.29 -28.58
N LYS A 476 15.83 -1.76 -27.81
CA LYS A 476 17.25 -1.69 -28.23
C LYS A 476 17.56 -2.57 -29.44
N ILE A 477 16.81 -3.67 -29.62
CA ILE A 477 16.93 -4.53 -30.80
C ILE A 477 16.19 -3.88 -31.97
N ALA A 478 14.94 -3.44 -31.75
CA ALA A 478 14.13 -2.73 -32.75
C ALA A 478 14.81 -1.48 -33.32
N ALA A 479 15.56 -0.73 -32.50
CA ALA A 479 16.33 0.41 -32.97
C ALA A 479 17.48 0.06 -33.96
N LYS A 480 17.87 -1.22 -34.05
CA LYS A 480 18.96 -1.71 -34.90
C LYS A 480 18.50 -2.60 -36.03
N ASP A 481 17.39 -3.30 -35.82
CA ASP A 481 16.86 -4.31 -36.71
C ASP A 481 15.46 -3.90 -37.18
N PRO A 482 15.29 -3.54 -38.47
CA PRO A 482 14.02 -3.11 -39.04
C PRO A 482 12.90 -4.16 -38.95
N ASP A 483 13.24 -5.44 -38.76
CA ASP A 483 12.25 -6.51 -38.62
C ASP A 483 11.49 -6.42 -37.28
N TYR A 484 12.01 -5.66 -36.31
CA TYR A 484 11.38 -5.43 -35.02
C TYR A 484 10.92 -3.98 -34.89
N LYS A 485 9.64 -3.79 -34.55
CA LYS A 485 9.06 -2.46 -34.32
C LYS A 485 9.22 -2.02 -32.87
N GLU A 486 9.65 -0.77 -32.63
CA GLU A 486 9.70 -0.23 -31.27
C GLU A 486 8.31 -0.20 -30.64
N LEU A 487 8.22 -0.61 -29.38
CA LEU A 487 6.99 -0.56 -28.60
C LEU A 487 6.92 0.75 -27.83
N PRO A 488 5.74 1.40 -27.72
CA PRO A 488 5.52 2.52 -26.80
C PRO A 488 5.19 2.02 -25.39
N TYR A 489 5.44 2.86 -24.38
CA TYR A 489 4.86 2.63 -23.05
C TYR A 489 3.35 2.80 -23.15
N ILE A 490 2.57 1.98 -22.42
CA ILE A 490 1.12 2.15 -22.32
C ILE A 490 0.77 2.56 -20.90
N VAL A 491 0.08 3.68 -20.74
CA VAL A 491 -0.43 4.13 -19.44
C VAL A 491 -1.96 4.06 -19.45
N VAL A 492 -2.51 3.18 -18.61
CA VAL A 492 -3.95 3.04 -18.40
C VAL A 492 -4.37 3.92 -17.24
N ILE A 493 -5.32 4.82 -17.47
CA ILE A 493 -5.81 5.79 -16.49
C ILE A 493 -7.28 5.54 -16.25
N ILE A 494 -7.64 5.25 -14.99
CA ILE A 494 -9.01 5.06 -14.54
C ILE A 494 -9.37 6.21 -13.60
N ASP A 495 -10.31 7.07 -13.96
CA ASP A 495 -10.67 8.21 -13.10
C ASP A 495 -11.43 7.80 -11.82
N GLU A 496 -12.37 6.87 -11.95
CA GLU A 496 -13.19 6.39 -10.84
C GLU A 496 -13.32 4.87 -10.88
N LEU A 497 -12.44 4.19 -10.16
CA LEU A 497 -12.48 2.73 -10.04
C LEU A 497 -13.80 2.23 -9.44
N ALA A 498 -14.40 2.99 -8.52
CA ALA A 498 -15.58 2.54 -7.80
C ALA A 498 -16.75 2.22 -8.74
N ASP A 499 -16.92 2.99 -9.81
CA ASP A 499 -18.01 2.80 -10.76
C ASP A 499 -17.81 1.51 -11.58
N LEU A 500 -16.56 1.13 -11.87
CA LEU A 500 -16.25 -0.16 -12.50
C LEU A 500 -16.51 -1.33 -11.56
N MET A 501 -16.10 -1.19 -10.30
CA MET A 501 -16.28 -2.24 -9.29
C MET A 501 -17.76 -2.50 -8.97
N MET A 502 -18.62 -1.48 -9.08
CA MET A 502 -20.06 -1.63 -8.86
C MET A 502 -20.76 -2.45 -9.95
N VAL A 503 -20.20 -2.50 -11.17
CA VAL A 503 -20.80 -3.20 -12.31
C VAL A 503 -20.15 -4.56 -12.53
N SER A 504 -18.82 -4.61 -12.61
CA SER A 504 -18.05 -5.80 -13.00
C SER A 504 -16.84 -6.05 -12.10
N SER A 505 -17.02 -5.96 -10.77
CA SER A 505 -15.93 -6.11 -9.77
C SER A 505 -14.97 -7.26 -10.03
N LYS A 506 -15.48 -8.46 -10.31
CA LYS A 506 -14.65 -9.66 -10.48
C LYS A 506 -13.70 -9.54 -11.67
N GLU A 507 -14.21 -9.19 -12.84
CA GLU A 507 -13.43 -9.10 -14.09
C GLU A 507 -12.42 -7.94 -14.03
N VAL A 508 -12.85 -6.81 -13.46
CA VAL A 508 -12.02 -5.61 -13.27
C VAL A 508 -10.89 -5.91 -12.28
N GLU A 509 -11.19 -6.52 -11.13
CA GLU A 509 -10.17 -6.87 -10.12
C GLU A 509 -9.18 -7.90 -10.66
N GLU A 510 -9.65 -8.94 -11.37
CA GLU A 510 -8.77 -9.95 -11.96
C GLU A 510 -7.81 -9.33 -12.99
N SER A 511 -8.32 -8.45 -13.85
CA SER A 511 -7.51 -7.75 -14.85
C SER A 511 -6.49 -6.81 -14.19
N ILE A 512 -6.92 -5.99 -13.23
CA ILE A 512 -6.04 -5.11 -12.46
C ILE A 512 -4.96 -5.92 -11.75
N ALA A 513 -5.31 -7.02 -11.09
CA ALA A 513 -4.34 -7.87 -10.39
C ALA A 513 -3.31 -8.44 -11.35
N ARG A 514 -3.74 -8.97 -12.50
CA ARG A 514 -2.85 -9.58 -13.49
C ARG A 514 -1.93 -8.56 -14.13
N ILE A 515 -2.44 -7.38 -14.50
CA ILE A 515 -1.62 -6.27 -15.01
C ILE A 515 -0.63 -5.87 -13.93
N ALA A 516 -1.09 -5.59 -12.71
CA ALA A 516 -0.24 -5.08 -11.63
C ALA A 516 0.93 -6.02 -11.27
N GLN A 517 0.75 -7.33 -11.44
CA GLN A 517 1.78 -8.33 -11.15
C GLN A 517 2.84 -8.48 -12.24
N LYS A 518 2.49 -8.26 -13.51
CA LYS A 518 3.33 -8.66 -14.65
C LYS A 518 3.65 -7.53 -15.64
N ALA A 519 2.93 -6.42 -15.61
CA ALA A 519 2.98 -5.41 -16.67
C ALA A 519 4.25 -4.56 -16.67
N ARG A 520 4.95 -4.44 -15.53
CA ARG A 520 6.16 -3.60 -15.39
C ARG A 520 7.18 -3.82 -16.50
N ALA A 521 7.58 -5.07 -16.76
CA ALA A 521 8.59 -5.35 -17.78
C ALA A 521 8.05 -5.24 -19.22
N ALA A 522 6.72 -5.30 -19.40
CA ALA A 522 6.03 -5.05 -20.66
C ALA A 522 5.86 -3.55 -20.96
N GLY A 523 6.24 -2.66 -20.02
CA GLY A 523 6.08 -1.21 -20.13
C GLY A 523 4.61 -0.77 -20.14
N ILE A 524 3.76 -1.52 -19.45
CA ILE A 524 2.35 -1.18 -19.24
C ILE A 524 2.19 -0.75 -17.78
N HIS A 525 1.60 0.41 -17.58
CA HIS A 525 1.48 1.08 -16.30
C HIS A 525 0.03 1.46 -16.02
N MET A 526 -0.37 1.51 -14.75
CA MET A 526 -1.74 1.86 -14.38
C MET A 526 -1.76 3.00 -13.37
N ILE A 527 -2.60 3.99 -13.61
CA ILE A 527 -2.95 5.04 -12.67
C ILE A 527 -4.44 4.87 -12.37
N ILE A 528 -4.74 4.49 -11.15
CA ILE A 528 -6.11 4.19 -10.72
C ILE A 528 -6.52 5.25 -9.72
N ALA A 529 -7.61 5.96 -10.02
CA ALA A 529 -8.15 6.96 -9.14
C ALA A 529 -9.53 6.55 -8.58
N THR A 530 -9.86 7.01 -7.38
CA THR A 530 -11.18 6.80 -6.77
C THR A 530 -11.53 7.90 -5.78
N GLN A 531 -12.80 8.30 -5.74
CA GLN A 531 -13.32 9.19 -4.69
C GLN A 531 -13.93 8.43 -3.51
N ARG A 532 -14.05 7.09 -3.62
CA ARG A 532 -14.65 6.22 -2.62
C ARG A 532 -13.59 5.29 -2.03
N PRO A 533 -12.82 5.76 -1.02
CA PRO A 533 -11.78 4.97 -0.37
C PRO A 533 -12.35 3.91 0.61
N SER A 534 -13.25 3.05 0.12
CA SER A 534 -13.81 1.93 0.88
C SER A 534 -13.08 0.62 0.60
N VAL A 535 -13.20 -0.34 1.51
CA VAL A 535 -12.56 -1.67 1.39
C VAL A 535 -13.11 -2.46 0.20
N ASP A 536 -14.36 -2.22 -0.19
CA ASP A 536 -15.01 -2.87 -1.32
C ASP A 536 -14.48 -2.36 -2.68
N VAL A 537 -13.93 -1.14 -2.71
CA VAL A 537 -13.34 -0.53 -3.92
C VAL A 537 -11.83 -0.73 -3.93
N ILE A 538 -11.16 -0.45 -2.82
CA ILE A 538 -9.72 -0.62 -2.64
C ILE A 538 -9.48 -1.92 -1.86
N THR A 539 -9.65 -3.04 -2.56
CA THR A 539 -9.57 -4.37 -1.98
C THR A 539 -8.13 -4.74 -1.57
N GLY A 540 -7.99 -5.81 -0.78
CA GLY A 540 -6.67 -6.33 -0.41
C GLY A 540 -5.82 -6.74 -1.62
N VAL A 541 -6.45 -7.25 -2.68
CA VAL A 541 -5.77 -7.64 -3.93
C VAL A 541 -5.18 -6.42 -4.62
N ILE A 542 -5.96 -5.34 -4.76
CA ILE A 542 -5.49 -4.09 -5.36
C ILE A 542 -4.33 -3.51 -4.55
N LYS A 543 -4.46 -3.44 -3.21
CA LYS A 543 -3.40 -2.90 -2.35
C LYS A 543 -2.11 -3.69 -2.43
N THR A 544 -2.19 -5.02 -2.47
CA THR A 544 -1.00 -5.88 -2.48
C THR A 544 -0.19 -5.72 -3.76
N ASN A 545 -0.85 -5.44 -4.90
CA ASN A 545 -0.16 -5.31 -6.19
C ASN A 545 0.16 -3.85 -6.57
N ILE A 546 -0.44 -2.86 -5.90
CA ILE A 546 -0.20 -1.42 -6.14
C ILE A 546 0.40 -0.77 -4.88
N PRO A 547 1.73 -0.81 -4.71
CA PRO A 547 2.40 -0.32 -3.51
C PRO A 547 2.53 1.22 -3.46
N SER A 548 2.53 1.89 -4.61
CA SER A 548 2.62 3.36 -4.66
C SER A 548 1.25 4.00 -4.61
N ARG A 549 1.08 4.95 -3.68
CA ARG A 549 -0.24 5.49 -3.33
C ARG A 549 -0.18 6.98 -3.03
N ILE A 550 -1.17 7.71 -3.49
CA ILE A 550 -1.42 9.11 -3.16
C ILE A 550 -2.76 9.18 -2.45
N ALA A 551 -2.76 9.68 -1.23
CA ALA A 551 -3.98 10.02 -0.51
C ALA A 551 -4.12 11.53 -0.40
N PHE A 552 -5.18 12.07 -1.00
CA PHE A 552 -5.65 13.42 -0.71
C PHE A 552 -6.51 13.44 0.56
N ALA A 553 -6.97 14.62 0.97
CA ALA A 553 -7.88 14.78 2.09
C ALA A 553 -9.07 13.82 2.02
N VAL A 554 -9.30 13.12 3.14
CA VAL A 554 -10.42 12.19 3.35
C VAL A 554 -11.16 12.54 4.63
N SER A 555 -12.38 12.04 4.78
CA SER A 555 -13.25 12.36 5.91
C SER A 555 -12.86 11.66 7.22
N SER A 556 -12.16 10.52 7.16
CA SER A 556 -11.89 9.72 8.37
C SER A 556 -10.54 9.01 8.36
N SER A 557 -10.06 8.68 9.56
CA SER A 557 -8.85 7.86 9.72
C SER A 557 -9.01 6.43 9.20
N ILE A 558 -10.25 5.95 9.04
CA ILE A 558 -10.55 4.64 8.44
C ILE A 558 -10.26 4.72 6.94
N ASP A 559 -10.77 5.74 6.26
CA ASP A 559 -10.51 5.99 4.84
C ASP A 559 -9.01 6.16 4.58
N SER A 560 -8.30 6.89 5.44
CA SER A 560 -6.84 7.03 5.35
C SER A 560 -6.15 5.66 5.42
N ARG A 561 -6.57 4.78 6.33
CA ARG A 561 -6.01 3.42 6.44
C ARG A 561 -6.40 2.55 5.26
N THR A 562 -7.57 2.73 4.67
CA THR A 562 -7.95 2.02 3.45
C THR A 562 -6.97 2.35 2.31
N ILE A 563 -6.51 3.60 2.20
CA ILE A 563 -5.58 4.02 1.13
C ILE A 563 -4.12 3.70 1.50
N LEU A 564 -3.63 4.22 2.63
CA LEU A 564 -2.20 4.22 2.97
C LEU A 564 -1.77 3.11 3.94
N ASP A 565 -2.70 2.29 4.42
CA ASP A 565 -2.53 1.40 5.58
C ASP A 565 -2.14 2.16 6.86
N LYS A 566 -2.27 3.50 6.85
CA LYS A 566 -1.88 4.43 7.92
C LYS A 566 -2.88 5.57 8.03
N SER A 567 -2.98 6.13 9.24
CA SER A 567 -3.69 7.38 9.48
C SER A 567 -2.86 8.59 9.05
N GLY A 568 -3.51 9.71 8.77
CA GLY A 568 -2.88 10.99 8.46
C GLY A 568 -3.57 11.75 7.33
N ALA A 569 -4.21 11.07 6.38
CA ALA A 569 -4.86 11.74 5.25
C ALA A 569 -6.12 12.53 5.69
N GLU A 570 -6.74 12.16 6.82
CA GLU A 570 -7.84 12.90 7.44
C GLU A 570 -7.44 14.28 7.98
N THR A 571 -6.13 14.50 8.20
CA THR A 571 -5.57 15.76 8.73
C THR A 571 -5.15 16.73 7.62
N LEU A 572 -5.30 16.32 6.36
CA LEU A 572 -4.94 17.13 5.20
C LEU A 572 -5.93 18.29 5.01
N LEU A 573 -5.42 19.37 4.40
CA LEU A 573 -6.13 20.63 4.27
C LEU A 573 -7.11 20.66 3.08
N GLY A 574 -6.99 19.69 2.17
CA GLY A 574 -7.66 19.68 0.87
C GLY A 574 -6.95 20.60 -0.13
N LYS A 575 -7.60 20.91 -1.26
CA LYS A 575 -7.08 21.80 -2.31
C LYS A 575 -5.65 21.43 -2.78
N GLY A 576 -5.41 20.15 -3.01
CA GLY A 576 -4.12 19.64 -3.49
C GLY A 576 -3.16 19.14 -2.41
N ASP A 577 -3.45 19.35 -1.12
CA ASP A 577 -2.63 18.78 -0.04
C ASP A 577 -2.80 17.25 0.02
N MET A 578 -1.68 16.51 -0.06
CA MET A 578 -1.66 15.06 -0.20
C MET A 578 -0.51 14.39 0.57
N LEU A 579 -0.69 13.09 0.83
CA LEU A 579 0.33 12.17 1.30
C LEU A 579 0.69 11.21 0.18
N TYR A 580 1.97 11.21 -0.22
CA TYR A 580 2.52 10.29 -1.20
C TYR A 580 3.34 9.20 -0.54
N LEU A 581 2.93 7.96 -0.71
CA LEU A 581 3.65 6.75 -0.33
C LEU A 581 4.26 6.14 -1.59
N SER A 582 5.58 6.26 -1.75
CA SER A 582 6.33 5.55 -2.80
C SER A 582 6.50 4.07 -2.45
N ALA A 583 6.65 3.21 -3.46
CA ALA A 583 6.95 1.78 -3.27
C ALA A 583 8.25 1.54 -2.48
N ASP A 584 9.21 2.46 -2.60
CA ASP A 584 10.52 2.35 -1.97
C ASP A 584 10.55 2.90 -0.52
N SER A 585 9.47 3.56 -0.08
CA SER A 585 9.38 4.18 1.23
C SER A 585 8.31 3.54 2.11
N SER A 586 8.65 3.30 3.37
CA SER A 586 7.66 2.87 4.36
C SER A 586 6.82 4.02 4.92
N LYS A 587 7.24 5.29 4.75
CA LYS A 587 6.55 6.46 5.30
C LYS A 587 6.07 7.39 4.18
N PRO A 588 4.82 7.87 4.24
CA PRO A 588 4.35 8.83 3.26
C PRO A 588 4.99 10.20 3.48
N VAL A 589 5.32 10.87 2.38
CA VAL A 589 5.79 12.25 2.33
C VAL A 589 4.60 13.16 2.06
N ARG A 590 4.51 14.29 2.77
CA ARG A 590 3.46 15.28 2.53
C ARG A 590 3.86 16.21 1.39
N ILE A 591 2.97 16.40 0.44
CA ILE A 591 3.18 17.19 -0.78
C ILE A 591 1.99 18.12 -0.97
N GLN A 592 2.25 19.38 -1.27
CA GLN A 592 1.26 20.28 -1.84
C GLN A 592 1.26 20.07 -3.36
N GLY A 593 0.17 19.52 -3.88
CA GLY A 593 0.00 19.20 -5.29
C GLY A 593 0.12 20.42 -6.19
N ALA A 594 0.74 20.21 -7.35
CA ALA A 594 0.77 21.19 -8.41
C ALA A 594 -0.64 21.45 -8.94
N PHE A 595 -1.02 22.72 -8.95
CA PHE A 595 -2.26 23.22 -9.51
C PHE A 595 -2.11 23.48 -11.01
N LEU A 596 -3.09 23.00 -11.74
CA LEU A 596 -3.27 23.19 -13.17
C LEU A 596 -4.73 23.56 -13.40
N SER A 597 -5.00 24.67 -14.07
CA SER A 597 -6.38 25.05 -14.40
C SER A 597 -6.90 24.29 -15.62
N ASP A 598 -8.22 24.18 -15.75
CA ASP A 598 -8.85 23.55 -16.92
C ASP A 598 -8.47 24.27 -18.23
N GLU A 599 -8.36 25.61 -18.20
CA GLU A 599 -7.88 26.39 -19.35
C GLU A 599 -6.44 26.03 -19.77
N GLU A 600 -5.56 25.68 -18.83
CA GLU A 600 -4.20 25.23 -19.16
C GLU A 600 -4.22 23.82 -19.76
N VAL A 601 -5.10 22.94 -19.26
CA VAL A 601 -5.31 21.60 -19.84
C VAL A 601 -5.80 21.73 -21.28
N GLU A 602 -6.83 22.54 -21.53
CA GLU A 602 -7.38 22.79 -22.87
C GLU A 602 -6.30 23.28 -23.83
N LYS A 603 -5.49 24.28 -23.43
CA LYS A 603 -4.39 24.79 -24.28
C LYS A 603 -3.39 23.71 -24.67
N VAL A 604 -3.02 22.84 -23.73
CA VAL A 604 -2.08 21.74 -24.02
C VAL A 604 -2.74 20.71 -24.93
N VAL A 605 -3.97 20.31 -24.65
CA VAL A 605 -4.72 19.33 -25.44
C VAL A 605 -4.95 19.83 -26.87
N ASP A 606 -5.38 21.08 -27.05
CA ASP A 606 -5.60 21.69 -28.36
C ASP A 606 -4.30 21.76 -29.17
N TYR A 607 -3.19 22.13 -28.52
CA TYR A 607 -1.87 22.10 -29.16
C TYR A 607 -1.55 20.69 -29.65
N VAL A 608 -1.71 19.68 -28.79
CA VAL A 608 -1.42 18.28 -29.11
C VAL A 608 -2.32 17.75 -30.25
N LYS A 609 -3.62 18.07 -30.25
CA LYS A 609 -4.58 17.71 -31.30
C LYS A 609 -4.28 18.38 -32.63
N SER A 610 -3.80 19.63 -32.62
CA SER A 610 -3.46 20.36 -33.83
C SER A 610 -2.29 19.77 -34.63
N GLN A 611 -1.48 18.91 -33.99
CA GLN A 611 -0.29 18.31 -34.61
C GLN A 611 -0.59 17.01 -35.37
N SER A 612 -1.57 16.22 -34.90
CA SER A 612 -1.90 14.89 -35.46
C SER A 612 -3.26 14.43 -34.97
N GLU A 613 -3.99 13.71 -35.80
CA GLU A 613 -5.24 13.04 -35.43
C GLU A 613 -4.97 11.76 -34.63
N ALA A 614 -5.99 11.30 -33.88
CA ALA A 614 -5.93 10.06 -33.12
C ALA A 614 -6.08 8.83 -34.02
N GLN A 615 -5.10 7.93 -33.92
CA GLN A 615 -5.14 6.63 -34.57
C GLN A 615 -5.46 5.57 -33.52
N TYR A 616 -6.74 5.17 -33.47
CA TYR A 616 -7.20 4.14 -32.56
C TYR A 616 -6.81 2.74 -33.04
N ASP A 617 -6.32 1.92 -32.11
CA ASP A 617 -6.00 0.53 -32.37
C ASP A 617 -7.28 -0.31 -32.31
N PRO A 618 -7.67 -0.98 -33.42
CA PRO A 618 -8.86 -1.83 -33.45
C PRO A 618 -8.84 -2.94 -32.39
N ASN A 619 -7.65 -3.44 -32.02
CA ASN A 619 -7.51 -4.49 -30.99
C ASN A 619 -7.74 -3.96 -29.57
N MET A 620 -7.62 -2.65 -29.37
CA MET A 620 -7.85 -1.96 -28.09
C MET A 620 -9.24 -1.33 -28.00
N THR A 621 -9.90 -1.15 -29.15
CA THR A 621 -11.25 -0.59 -29.20
C THR A 621 -12.21 -1.55 -28.51
N PRO A 622 -13.09 -1.08 -27.60
CA PRO A 622 -14.05 -1.96 -26.93
C PRO A 622 -14.89 -2.72 -27.95
N SER A 623 -15.13 -4.00 -27.69
CA SER A 623 -16.02 -4.78 -28.54
C SER A 623 -17.41 -4.14 -28.49
N GLU A 624 -18.12 -4.07 -29.62
CA GLU A 624 -19.52 -3.64 -29.59
C GLU A 624 -20.30 -4.61 -28.73
N VAL A 625 -20.60 -4.20 -27.50
CA VAL A 625 -21.50 -4.92 -26.62
C VAL A 625 -22.87 -4.81 -27.26
N SER A 626 -23.28 -5.83 -28.01
CA SER A 626 -24.65 -5.95 -28.46
C SER A 626 -25.54 -6.02 -27.23
N SER A 627 -26.12 -4.89 -26.86
CA SER A 627 -27.21 -4.78 -25.91
C SER A 627 -28.48 -5.35 -26.52
N GLN A 628 -28.48 -6.66 -26.77
CA GLN A 628 -29.63 -7.51 -27.02
C GLN A 628 -29.34 -8.86 -26.38
N GLY A 629 -30.30 -9.36 -25.59
CA GLY A 629 -30.26 -10.75 -25.18
C GLY A 629 -30.18 -11.67 -26.39
N GLY A 630 -29.50 -12.82 -26.22
CA GLY A 630 -29.49 -13.89 -27.20
C GLY A 630 -28.57 -13.65 -28.39
N SER A 631 -27.29 -13.93 -28.21
CA SER A 631 -26.47 -14.65 -29.20
C SER A 631 -25.09 -14.84 -28.60
N SER A 632 -24.92 -15.96 -27.91
CA SER A 632 -23.60 -16.43 -27.53
C SER A 632 -22.84 -16.83 -28.79
N SER A 633 -21.69 -16.19 -28.97
CA SER A 633 -20.64 -16.54 -29.93
C SER A 633 -20.33 -18.04 -29.89
N ALA A 634 -20.18 -18.62 -31.07
CA ALA A 634 -20.13 -20.06 -31.37
C ALA A 634 -18.92 -20.86 -30.83
N ASP A 635 -18.23 -20.38 -29.79
CA ASP A 635 -17.02 -21.04 -29.25
C ASP A 635 -17.12 -21.48 -27.78
N ASP A 636 -18.28 -21.34 -27.13
CA ASP A 636 -18.49 -21.84 -25.75
C ASP A 636 -19.55 -22.95 -25.71
N VAL A 637 -19.40 -23.95 -26.59
CA VAL A 637 -20.21 -25.18 -26.53
C VAL A 637 -19.86 -25.90 -25.23
N ASP A 638 -20.83 -25.99 -24.31
CA ASP A 638 -20.65 -26.70 -23.05
C ASP A 638 -20.06 -28.09 -23.32
N PRO A 639 -18.98 -28.53 -22.63
CA PRO A 639 -18.35 -29.83 -22.89
C PRO A 639 -19.32 -31.03 -22.84
N LEU A 640 -20.43 -30.90 -22.11
CA LEU A 640 -21.47 -31.93 -21.99
C LEU A 640 -22.57 -31.82 -23.07
N TYR A 641 -22.56 -30.78 -23.90
CA TYR A 641 -23.62 -30.49 -24.89
C TYR A 641 -23.88 -31.68 -25.81
N LYS A 642 -22.82 -32.28 -26.36
CA LYS A 642 -22.93 -33.44 -27.25
C LYS A 642 -23.50 -34.68 -26.55
N GLU A 643 -23.09 -34.95 -25.32
CA GLU A 643 -23.63 -36.07 -24.53
C GLU A 643 -25.10 -35.86 -24.15
N VAL A 644 -25.46 -34.61 -23.86
CA VAL A 644 -26.83 -34.20 -23.58
C VAL A 644 -27.71 -34.36 -24.82
N LEU A 645 -27.22 -33.94 -25.99
CA LEU A 645 -27.90 -34.08 -27.29
C LEU A 645 -28.26 -35.54 -27.59
N LEU A 646 -27.29 -36.45 -27.43
CA LEU A 646 -27.50 -37.90 -27.60
C LEU A 646 -28.50 -38.45 -26.57
N PHE A 647 -28.42 -37.99 -25.32
CA PHE A 647 -29.32 -38.43 -24.26
C PHE A 647 -30.77 -38.01 -24.51
N ILE A 648 -31.02 -36.78 -24.96
CA ILE A 648 -32.39 -36.31 -25.25
C ILE A 648 -32.93 -36.95 -26.54
N ALA A 649 -32.09 -37.24 -27.54
CA ALA A 649 -32.48 -37.98 -28.73
C ALA A 649 -32.96 -39.40 -28.37
N LYS A 650 -32.26 -40.07 -27.44
CA LYS A 650 -32.62 -41.42 -26.97
C LYS A 650 -33.87 -41.44 -26.08
N THR A 651 -33.99 -40.46 -25.18
CA THR A 651 -35.07 -40.43 -24.17
C THR A 651 -36.32 -39.65 -24.59
N GLN A 652 -36.23 -38.85 -25.66
CA GLN A 652 -37.31 -38.02 -26.20
C GLN A 652 -37.92 -37.08 -25.15
N LYS A 653 -37.14 -36.68 -24.15
CA LYS A 653 -37.55 -35.78 -23.07
C LYS A 653 -36.44 -34.78 -22.78
N ALA A 654 -36.75 -33.49 -22.84
CA ALA A 654 -35.82 -32.43 -22.48
C ALA A 654 -36.39 -31.55 -21.35
N SER A 655 -35.72 -31.52 -20.20
CA SER A 655 -36.00 -30.55 -19.14
C SER A 655 -34.76 -30.30 -18.27
N ALA A 656 -34.65 -29.08 -17.72
CA ALA A 656 -33.51 -28.70 -16.88
C ALA A 656 -33.34 -29.65 -15.68
N SER A 657 -34.43 -30.01 -14.99
CA SER A 657 -34.38 -30.94 -13.85
C SER A 657 -33.96 -32.37 -14.22
N LEU A 658 -34.28 -32.82 -15.44
CA LEU A 658 -33.84 -34.13 -15.95
C LEU A 658 -32.32 -34.13 -16.14
N LEU A 659 -31.77 -33.05 -16.72
CA LEU A 659 -30.35 -32.87 -16.97
C LEU A 659 -29.55 -32.71 -15.67
N GLN A 660 -30.07 -31.95 -14.71
CA GLN A 660 -29.46 -31.84 -13.37
C GLN A 660 -29.27 -33.20 -12.72
N ARG A 661 -30.28 -34.08 -12.78
CA ARG A 661 -30.21 -35.40 -12.15
C ARG A 661 -29.32 -36.38 -12.93
N ARG A 662 -29.37 -36.35 -14.26
CA ARG A 662 -28.62 -37.30 -15.11
C ARG A 662 -27.13 -36.95 -15.21
N PHE A 663 -26.82 -35.69 -15.42
CA PHE A 663 -25.44 -35.20 -15.65
C PHE A 663 -24.81 -34.57 -14.41
N LYS A 664 -25.53 -34.55 -13.27
CA LYS A 664 -25.06 -33.99 -11.99
C LYS A 664 -24.56 -32.54 -12.10
N ILE A 665 -25.24 -31.74 -12.91
CA ILE A 665 -24.94 -30.32 -13.14
C ILE A 665 -25.90 -29.40 -12.38
N GLY A 666 -25.44 -28.18 -12.07
CA GLY A 666 -26.27 -27.14 -11.41
C GLY A 666 -27.40 -26.62 -12.30
N TYR A 667 -28.42 -25.99 -11.70
CA TYR A 667 -29.62 -25.51 -12.41
C TYR A 667 -29.29 -24.54 -13.55
N ASN A 668 -28.46 -23.53 -13.29
CA ASN A 668 -28.12 -22.50 -14.28
C ASN A 668 -27.40 -23.08 -15.51
N ARG A 669 -26.55 -24.09 -15.31
CA ARG A 669 -25.87 -24.80 -16.41
C ARG A 669 -26.84 -25.68 -17.20
N ALA A 670 -27.73 -26.39 -16.51
CA ALA A 670 -28.77 -27.20 -17.14
C ALA A 670 -29.79 -26.35 -17.92
N ALA A 671 -30.14 -25.17 -17.41
CA ALA A 671 -31.01 -24.21 -18.09
C ALA A 671 -30.35 -23.68 -19.37
N ARG A 672 -29.09 -23.23 -19.28
CA ARG A 672 -28.31 -22.78 -20.44
C ARG A 672 -28.23 -23.83 -21.54
N ILE A 673 -27.94 -25.09 -21.21
CA ILE A 673 -27.91 -26.18 -22.19
C ILE A 673 -29.30 -26.41 -22.83
N ILE A 674 -30.39 -26.29 -22.07
CA ILE A 674 -31.76 -26.38 -22.60
C ILE A 674 -32.08 -25.23 -23.54
N ASP A 675 -31.66 -24.02 -23.20
CA ASP A 675 -31.91 -22.84 -24.01
C ASP A 675 -31.10 -22.92 -25.31
N MET A 676 -29.84 -23.39 -25.26
CA MET A 676 -29.03 -23.67 -26.46
C MET A 676 -29.66 -24.74 -27.36
N LEU A 677 -30.21 -25.82 -26.79
CA LEU A 677 -30.91 -26.85 -27.57
C LEU A 677 -32.21 -26.34 -28.22
N GLU A 678 -32.86 -25.35 -27.61
CA GLU A 678 -34.05 -24.68 -28.17
C GLU A 678 -33.66 -23.71 -29.28
N GLU A 679 -32.60 -22.91 -29.07
CA GLU A 679 -32.01 -22.02 -30.07
C GLU A 679 -31.53 -22.78 -31.31
N ASP A 680 -30.87 -23.93 -31.13
CA ASP A 680 -30.43 -24.82 -32.21
C ASP A 680 -31.58 -25.59 -32.89
N GLY A 681 -32.81 -25.45 -32.38
CA GLY A 681 -34.02 -26.07 -32.96
C GLY A 681 -34.15 -27.57 -32.70
N TYR A 682 -33.38 -28.15 -31.77
CA TYR A 682 -33.46 -29.57 -31.41
C TYR A 682 -34.62 -29.90 -30.48
N ILE A 683 -35.14 -28.90 -29.75
CA ILE A 683 -36.30 -29.02 -28.86
C ILE A 683 -37.29 -27.87 -29.06
N GLY A 684 -38.55 -28.11 -28.72
CA GLY A 684 -39.62 -27.12 -28.81
C GLY A 684 -39.70 -26.15 -27.62
N PRO A 685 -40.56 -25.12 -27.75
CA PRO A 685 -40.74 -24.08 -26.75
C PRO A 685 -41.27 -24.63 -25.42
N VAL A 686 -41.10 -23.84 -24.35
CA VAL A 686 -41.54 -24.18 -22.99
C VAL A 686 -43.05 -24.49 -22.97
N ASP A 687 -43.42 -25.74 -22.70
CA ASP A 687 -44.80 -26.19 -22.53
C ASP A 687 -45.11 -26.44 -21.05
N GLY A 688 -45.24 -25.34 -20.30
CA GLY A 688 -45.57 -25.36 -18.87
C GLY A 688 -44.55 -26.13 -18.02
N SER A 689 -45.05 -26.97 -17.09
CA SER A 689 -44.22 -27.78 -16.19
C SER A 689 -43.79 -29.15 -16.75
N LYS A 690 -44.11 -29.43 -18.02
CA LYS A 690 -43.82 -30.72 -18.67
C LYS A 690 -42.48 -30.67 -19.42
N SER A 691 -41.94 -31.86 -19.73
CA SER A 691 -40.74 -31.97 -20.57
C SER A 691 -41.00 -31.42 -21.98
N ARG A 692 -40.07 -30.62 -22.49
CA ARG A 692 -40.12 -30.04 -23.84
C ARG A 692 -40.11 -31.15 -24.89
N LYS A 693 -40.82 -30.91 -26.00
CA LYS A 693 -40.90 -31.83 -27.14
C LYS A 693 -39.53 -31.85 -27.84
N VAL A 694 -38.99 -33.05 -28.09
CA VAL A 694 -37.70 -33.24 -28.78
C VAL A 694 -37.97 -33.46 -30.26
N PHE A 695 -37.21 -32.81 -31.13
CA PHE A 695 -37.32 -32.91 -32.59
C PHE A 695 -36.24 -33.80 -33.23
N LEU A 696 -35.31 -34.31 -32.43
CA LEU A 696 -34.30 -35.29 -32.85
C LEU A 696 -34.93 -36.66 -33.07
N GLU A 697 -34.65 -37.29 -34.21
CA GLU A 697 -35.04 -38.69 -34.48
C GLU A 697 -34.18 -39.66 -33.65
N LYS A 698 -34.74 -40.82 -33.29
CA LYS A 698 -34.02 -41.80 -32.45
C LYS A 698 -32.77 -42.36 -33.15
N GLU A 699 -32.79 -42.40 -34.49
CA GLU A 699 -31.70 -42.88 -35.35
C GLU A 699 -30.48 -41.93 -35.32
N PHE A 700 -30.65 -40.67 -34.93
CA PHE A 700 -29.54 -39.70 -34.76
C PHE A 700 -28.52 -40.13 -33.68
N ALA A 701 -28.92 -40.98 -32.74
CA ALA A 701 -28.01 -41.51 -31.71
C ALA A 701 -27.21 -42.74 -32.20
N GLU A 702 -27.61 -43.39 -33.29
CA GLU A 702 -26.97 -44.60 -33.83
C GLU A 702 -25.80 -44.26 -34.75
N ASP A 703 -25.79 -43.07 -35.37
CA ASP A 703 -24.69 -42.58 -36.20
C ASP A 703 -23.45 -42.08 -35.41
N TYR A 704 -23.54 -42.05 -34.07
CA TYR A 704 -22.52 -41.48 -33.17
C TYR A 704 -22.09 -42.40 -32.01
N GLU A 705 -22.57 -43.64 -31.95
CA GLU A 705 -21.97 -44.74 -31.16
C GLU A 705 -20.82 -45.40 -31.93
#